data_AF-A0AAW0AA80-F1
#
_entry.id   AF-A0AAW0AA80-F1
#
_cell.length_a   1.000
_cell.length_b   1.000
_cell.length_c   1.000
_cell.angle_alpha   90.00
_cell.angle_beta   90.00
_cell.angle_gamma   90.00
#
_symmetry.space_group_name_H-M   'P 1'
#
loop_
_entity.id
_entity.type
_entity.pdbx_description
1 polymer ?
#
loop_
_entity_poly.entity_id
_entity_poly.type
_entity_poly.pdbx_seq_one_letter_code
_entity_poly.pdbx_strand_id
1 'polypeptide(L)'
;MSQMQQDFQGGCKSGCPGHPLPWKSETFWSTYPFHLHDADSKYNPGYSFLSLSPPIIQSVKCLRTSPSPGTPCRWCSILHHDVGAVQDRADLPYGKVRIEQLLNHEQLLEKVVKLKDQVNELYLDTVNLKRSVTATRDTIATYKTIFDFLGTHTVPGLHRVFPNASKFGWGPDKLFEQLQTGSRNEYTPRNYTQYEIDLTILLYELGGGSAVHAMHNSIFALPCRNTIEPYRQQHRPQPCLIGINVVTISSNISTMFGPHKEKGGASRQASIKKCGHTLMFDETALHPSVEYMPTTDEMAGFCLEHVSELETLLVGKDTRTVEAAVTAVKDGKVHIAQEATVGAIAHLSRNDYGAKPIFVGPTCKKGDWRGMLEVLQSALEAWTNSPDGAAKHGDIITVSEILPGNPLYSLICDLAGLCTLILKGVCVNRDMLVLWFERLVNHDWSEGSIESLLHPKDAQNVSRAVQLLLCVAEIQTIPKDDLDPSEEAEFEALCLLGEVFKFLLRPFITPTLSLSEQITSLVTFAHLSCSLFLQNGTSFMSNQLYGDLQATVKAAIMTVAQTQTLDPLLDVLICLLGDNPVEILFGRTRMKGGHNPSCGFTEFLTRLGSSMNMDTVYDHHPELEKTPRRLKLVRGRDADHVGPKQWRGEISAGSCDLKACWEAGVVAAESILRKHSVSEPKSFAEHFSRPNVDLLRPFGGKYPALSAENDRSLANTSPPTDASSVDMSINPVSQFDYQAALDKAQSIATSLEPHSVFASIDSDGHLCHKKAIVRTYFDVTQNIHSSHDRLQRVRGFTIGGKTWEREDVDGATVSNLTHFLFGDLFATFLCYNGTHLGLALGRTTLIKRGLPGSKSPSLSAIPLAELNLPTSPWTICGQILSLLPLKTDGLIEPLALDDRREVNISESEYIQQVIGSNSERDKTWIFPNKALLSAWMRLKDRIESDSTLHDKLPVFAAVNDGCFPYHAAPAEGRIIQCMAPQ
;
A
#
# COMPACT_ATOMS: atom_id res chain seq x y z
N MET A 1 44.48 106.51 -83.84
CA MET A 1 43.71 105.53 -84.63
C MET A 1 42.26 105.66 -84.18
N SER A 2 41.45 106.66 -84.58
CA SER A 2 41.22 107.22 -85.92
C SER A 2 41.07 106.10 -86.96
N GLN A 3 39.92 105.88 -87.58
CA GLN A 3 39.05 106.85 -88.29
C GLN A 3 37.55 106.49 -88.18
N MET A 4 36.57 107.33 -88.50
CA MET A 4 36.29 108.79 -88.47
C MET A 4 34.89 108.94 -89.12
N GLN A 5 34.17 110.02 -88.76
CA GLN A 5 32.96 110.64 -89.38
C GLN A 5 31.63 110.43 -88.63
N GLN A 6 30.73 111.40 -88.42
CA GLN A 6 30.71 112.88 -88.52
C GLN A 6 29.39 113.35 -87.81
N ASP A 7 29.33 114.62 -87.43
CA ASP A 7 28.37 115.28 -86.50
C ASP A 7 26.89 115.44 -86.94
N PHE A 8 25.96 115.61 -85.97
CA PHE A 8 25.01 116.75 -85.82
C PHE A 8 24.03 116.56 -84.60
N GLN A 9 23.78 117.62 -83.82
CA GLN A 9 22.97 117.64 -82.58
C GLN A 9 21.46 117.89 -82.77
N GLY A 10 20.63 117.35 -81.85
CA GLY A 10 19.24 117.79 -81.58
C GLY A 10 18.55 116.94 -80.50
N GLY A 11 18.21 117.52 -79.34
CA GLY A 11 17.73 116.78 -78.15
C GLY A 11 16.25 116.36 -78.18
N CYS A 12 15.94 115.16 -77.65
CA CYS A 12 14.57 114.74 -77.33
C CYS A 12 14.51 113.59 -76.29
N LYS A 13 13.66 113.79 -75.27
CA LYS A 13 13.07 112.89 -74.25
C LYS A 13 13.57 111.42 -74.18
N SER A 14 14.17 111.05 -73.04
CA SER A 14 14.61 109.67 -72.71
C SER A 14 13.47 108.75 -72.23
N GLY A 15 13.47 107.48 -72.64
CA GLY A 15 12.49 106.47 -72.24
C GLY A 15 12.53 106.11 -70.74
N CYS A 16 11.44 105.54 -70.22
CA CYS A 16 11.35 105.08 -68.83
C CYS A 16 12.31 103.90 -68.58
N PRO A 17 13.30 104.02 -67.68
CA PRO A 17 14.31 102.99 -67.45
C PRO A 17 13.79 101.76 -66.69
N GLY A 18 12.55 101.78 -66.20
CA GLY A 18 12.00 100.74 -65.32
C GLY A 18 12.38 100.96 -63.85
N HIS A 19 12.00 100.03 -62.99
CA HIS A 19 12.36 100.03 -61.57
C HIS A 19 13.31 98.87 -61.28
N PRO A 20 14.46 99.11 -60.61
CA PRO A 20 15.31 98.02 -60.14
C PRO A 20 14.51 97.10 -59.21
N LEU A 21 14.66 95.79 -59.35
CA LEU A 21 14.06 94.80 -58.46
C LEU A 21 15.11 94.40 -57.41
N PRO A 22 15.10 94.97 -56.19
CA PRO A 22 15.99 94.53 -55.13
C PRO A 22 15.56 93.15 -54.64
N TRP A 23 16.26 92.10 -55.07
CA TRP A 23 16.00 90.74 -54.61
C TRP A 23 17.05 90.33 -53.58
N LYS A 24 16.60 89.95 -52.38
CA LYS A 24 17.49 89.66 -51.23
C LYS A 24 18.36 88.42 -51.44
N SER A 25 17.91 87.46 -52.23
CA SER A 25 18.65 86.22 -52.46
C SER A 25 19.69 86.38 -53.57
N GLU A 26 20.91 85.90 -53.33
CA GLU A 26 21.99 85.81 -54.33
C GLU A 26 21.61 84.90 -55.52
N THR A 27 20.60 84.04 -55.34
CA THR A 27 20.09 83.12 -56.36
C THR A 27 18.69 83.53 -56.85
N PHE A 28 18.60 84.71 -57.46
CA PHE A 28 17.36 85.24 -58.05
C PHE A 28 16.62 84.23 -58.94
N TRP A 29 17.37 83.46 -59.73
CA TRP A 29 16.84 82.48 -60.67
C TRP A 29 16.07 81.30 -60.04
N SER A 30 16.43 80.88 -58.83
CA SER A 30 15.77 79.76 -58.13
C SER A 30 14.70 80.21 -57.14
N THR A 31 14.77 81.47 -56.70
CA THR A 31 13.92 82.00 -55.63
C THR A 31 12.79 82.88 -56.14
N TYR A 32 12.94 83.47 -57.34
CA TYR A 32 11.86 84.18 -58.00
C TYR A 32 10.90 83.22 -58.72
N PRO A 33 9.58 83.33 -58.53
CA PRO A 33 8.61 82.45 -59.17
C PRO A 33 8.30 82.92 -60.61
N PHE A 34 9.20 82.61 -61.55
CA PHE A 34 9.12 83.08 -62.95
C PHE A 34 7.85 82.64 -63.68
N HIS A 35 7.33 81.45 -63.38
CA HIS A 35 6.11 80.91 -63.98
C HIS A 35 4.86 81.75 -63.67
N LEU A 36 4.90 82.64 -62.67
CA LEU A 36 3.81 83.57 -62.42
C LEU A 36 3.64 84.58 -63.57
N HIS A 37 4.67 84.83 -64.37
CA HIS A 37 4.62 85.75 -65.51
C HIS A 37 3.98 85.15 -66.77
N ASP A 38 3.57 83.88 -66.73
CA ASP A 38 2.78 83.29 -67.80
C ASP A 38 1.51 84.12 -68.02
N ALA A 39 1.13 84.31 -69.29
CA ALA A 39 -0.03 85.11 -69.68
C ALA A 39 -1.34 84.52 -69.12
N ASP A 40 -1.37 83.19 -68.93
CA ASP A 40 -2.52 82.46 -68.39
C ASP A 40 -2.50 82.33 -66.85
N SER A 41 -1.45 82.84 -66.19
CA SER A 41 -1.34 82.80 -64.73
C SER A 41 -2.32 83.75 -64.06
N LYS A 42 -3.25 83.20 -63.27
CA LYS A 42 -4.16 83.98 -62.41
C LYS A 42 -3.45 84.82 -61.34
N TYR A 43 -2.16 84.54 -61.10
CA TYR A 43 -1.35 85.17 -60.06
C TYR A 43 -0.21 85.99 -60.65
N ASN A 44 -0.37 86.45 -61.90
CA ASN A 44 0.60 87.32 -62.54
C ASN A 44 0.81 88.59 -61.72
N PRO A 45 2.06 88.95 -61.40
CA PRO A 45 2.34 90.04 -60.46
C PRO A 45 2.14 91.44 -61.08
N GLY A 46 1.71 91.54 -62.35
CA GLY A 46 1.33 92.81 -62.97
C GLY A 46 2.50 93.65 -63.48
N TYR A 47 3.68 93.04 -63.60
CA TYR A 47 4.88 93.66 -64.18
C TYR A 47 5.64 92.64 -65.03
N SER A 48 6.50 93.13 -65.93
CA SER A 48 7.36 92.32 -66.80
C SER A 48 8.82 92.74 -66.65
N PHE A 49 9.76 91.85 -66.96
CA PHE A 49 11.19 92.18 -66.89
C PHE A 49 11.65 92.93 -68.13
N LEU A 50 12.34 94.05 -67.91
CA LEU A 50 13.04 94.84 -68.94
C LEU A 50 14.51 94.42 -69.04
N SER A 51 15.11 94.03 -67.92
CA SER A 51 16.39 93.31 -67.85
C SER A 51 16.30 92.26 -66.75
N LEU A 52 17.02 91.16 -66.90
CA LEU A 52 17.13 90.11 -65.88
C LEU A 52 18.50 90.14 -65.16
N SER A 53 19.44 90.96 -65.63
CA SER A 53 20.78 91.10 -65.02
C SER A 53 21.35 92.51 -65.27
N PRO A 54 21.28 93.42 -64.28
CA PRO A 54 20.50 93.31 -63.04
C PRO A 54 18.98 93.28 -63.32
N PRO A 55 18.16 92.66 -62.46
CA PRO A 55 16.73 92.56 -62.68
C PRO A 55 16.08 93.94 -62.60
N ILE A 56 15.51 94.38 -63.71
CA ILE A 56 14.78 95.65 -63.84
C ILE A 56 13.37 95.29 -64.30
N ILE A 57 12.37 95.71 -63.54
CA ILE A 57 10.97 95.46 -63.84
C ILE A 57 10.28 96.70 -64.42
N GLN A 58 9.29 96.44 -65.25
CA GLN A 58 8.45 97.44 -65.88
C GLN A 58 6.99 97.06 -65.64
N SER A 59 6.19 98.00 -65.16
CA SER A 59 4.76 97.77 -64.95
C SER A 59 4.10 97.51 -66.30
N VAL A 60 3.15 96.59 -66.38
CA VAL A 60 2.35 96.42 -67.60
C VAL A 60 1.59 97.70 -68.00
N LYS A 61 1.38 98.61 -67.04
CA LYS A 61 0.77 99.95 -67.23
C LYS A 61 1.81 101.07 -67.41
N CYS A 62 3.06 100.74 -67.73
CA CYS A 62 4.14 101.72 -67.91
C CYS A 62 3.81 102.75 -68.99
N LEU A 63 4.04 104.03 -68.70
CA LEU A 63 3.82 105.13 -69.65
C LEU A 63 4.90 105.24 -70.74
N ARG A 64 5.92 104.37 -70.70
CA ARG A 64 7.11 104.28 -71.58
C ARG A 64 7.98 105.55 -71.64
N THR A 65 7.52 106.65 -71.06
CA THR A 65 8.14 107.96 -71.00
C THR A 65 8.31 108.37 -69.55
N SER A 66 9.42 109.08 -69.23
CA SER A 66 9.72 109.53 -67.87
C SER A 66 9.70 111.06 -67.77
N PRO A 67 9.20 111.63 -66.65
CA PRO A 67 9.27 113.07 -66.40
C PRO A 67 10.70 113.62 -66.25
N SER A 68 11.70 112.78 -65.95
CA SER A 68 13.11 113.20 -65.90
C SER A 68 14.06 112.08 -66.34
N PRO A 69 15.18 112.40 -67.04
CA PRO A 69 16.15 111.39 -67.48
C PRO A 69 16.62 110.52 -66.31
N GLY A 70 16.42 109.20 -66.42
CA GLY A 70 16.86 108.23 -65.41
C GLY A 70 15.85 107.88 -64.30
N THR A 71 14.67 108.51 -64.23
CA THR A 71 13.65 108.14 -63.20
C THR A 71 12.53 107.26 -63.78
N PRO A 72 11.97 106.31 -63.01
CA PRO A 72 10.82 105.51 -63.46
C PRO A 72 9.53 106.34 -63.54
N CYS A 73 8.59 105.96 -64.43
CA CYS A 73 7.25 106.54 -64.44
C CYS A 73 6.45 106.15 -63.18
N ARG A 74 5.36 106.86 -62.86
CA ARG A 74 4.55 106.63 -61.64
C ARG A 74 4.14 105.18 -61.41
N TRP A 75 3.76 104.46 -62.48
CA TRP A 75 3.33 103.07 -62.39
C TRP A 75 4.50 102.11 -62.13
N CYS A 76 5.69 102.40 -62.69
CA CYS A 76 6.89 101.63 -62.39
C CYS A 76 7.43 101.94 -60.98
N SER A 77 7.24 103.16 -60.47
CA SER A 77 7.70 103.56 -59.12
C SER A 77 6.87 102.92 -57.99
N ILE A 78 5.62 102.52 -58.25
CA ILE A 78 4.72 101.92 -57.25
C ILE A 78 4.87 100.39 -57.17
N LEU A 79 5.60 99.76 -58.11
CA LEU A 79 5.80 98.29 -58.16
C LEU A 79 6.46 97.69 -56.91
N HIS A 80 7.09 98.50 -56.06
CA HIS A 80 7.73 98.03 -54.83
C HIS A 80 6.76 97.26 -53.91
N HIS A 81 5.46 97.59 -53.89
CA HIS A 81 4.46 96.90 -53.07
C HIS A 81 4.13 95.50 -53.61
N ASP A 82 3.91 95.39 -54.92
CA ASP A 82 3.59 94.10 -55.58
C ASP A 82 4.80 93.15 -55.56
N VAL A 83 6.00 93.71 -55.69
CA VAL A 83 7.27 93.00 -55.49
C VAL A 83 7.41 92.49 -54.06
N GLY A 84 7.11 93.33 -53.06
CA GLY A 84 7.21 92.95 -51.65
C GLY A 84 6.36 91.71 -51.33
N ALA A 85 5.13 91.65 -51.85
CA ALA A 85 4.26 90.48 -51.67
C ALA A 85 4.80 89.20 -52.36
N VAL A 86 5.47 89.33 -53.50
CA VAL A 86 6.12 88.20 -54.19
C VAL A 86 7.36 87.74 -53.43
N GLN A 87 8.12 88.68 -52.87
CA GLN A 87 9.32 88.43 -52.09
C GLN A 87 9.01 87.79 -50.72
N ASP A 88 8.06 88.33 -49.97
CA ASP A 88 7.64 87.79 -48.66
C ASP A 88 7.17 86.33 -48.80
N ARG A 89 6.54 85.98 -49.91
CA ARG A 89 6.10 84.62 -50.22
C ARG A 89 7.23 83.72 -50.69
N ALA A 90 8.19 84.25 -51.44
CA ALA A 90 9.38 83.50 -51.86
C ALA A 90 10.27 83.13 -50.66
N ASP A 91 10.26 83.94 -49.61
CA ASP A 91 11.04 83.74 -48.37
C ASP A 91 10.39 82.72 -47.39
N LEU A 92 9.17 82.25 -47.64
CA LEU A 92 8.50 81.25 -46.78
C LEU A 92 8.98 79.81 -47.09
N PRO A 93 8.97 78.89 -46.11
CA PRO A 93 9.10 77.44 -46.40
C PRO A 93 7.91 76.94 -47.22
N TYR A 94 8.10 75.95 -48.12
CA TYR A 94 7.02 75.52 -49.02
C TYR A 94 5.74 75.09 -48.27
N GLY A 95 5.87 74.48 -47.09
CA GLY A 95 4.75 74.01 -46.28
C GLY A 95 3.85 75.14 -45.73
N LYS A 96 4.29 76.40 -45.78
CA LYS A 96 3.50 77.57 -45.36
C LYS A 96 2.81 78.29 -46.54
N VAL A 97 3.15 77.94 -47.78
CA VAL A 97 2.50 78.48 -48.98
C VAL A 97 1.35 77.55 -49.37
N ARG A 98 0.12 77.99 -49.12
CA ARG A 98 -1.09 77.15 -49.27
C ARG A 98 -1.43 76.79 -50.72
N ILE A 99 -0.95 77.57 -51.69
CA ILE A 99 -1.28 77.38 -53.11
C ILE A 99 -0.01 76.96 -53.83
N GLU A 100 0.01 75.73 -54.34
CA GLU A 100 1.19 75.11 -54.94
C GLU A 100 1.69 75.86 -56.19
N GLN A 101 0.78 76.48 -56.95
CA GLN A 101 1.09 77.29 -58.13
C GLN A 101 1.89 78.55 -57.80
N LEU A 102 1.99 78.93 -56.53
CA LEU A 102 2.76 80.10 -56.08
C LEU A 102 4.17 79.75 -55.60
N LEU A 103 4.51 78.47 -55.53
CA LEU A 103 5.81 78.02 -55.06
C LEU A 103 6.90 78.41 -56.06
N ASN A 104 8.00 78.98 -55.57
CA ASN A 104 9.19 79.17 -56.40
C ASN A 104 9.91 77.83 -56.64
N HIS A 105 10.95 77.85 -57.48
CA HIS A 105 11.67 76.63 -57.85
C HIS A 105 12.30 75.93 -56.64
N GLU A 106 12.87 76.69 -55.70
CA GLU A 106 13.49 76.14 -54.49
C GLU A 106 12.46 75.46 -53.55
N GLN A 107 11.31 76.09 -53.34
CA GLN A 107 10.21 75.52 -52.57
C GLN A 107 9.62 74.26 -53.23
N LEU A 108 9.54 74.22 -54.57
CA LEU A 108 9.13 73.02 -55.30
C LEU A 108 10.15 71.88 -55.16
N LEU A 109 11.45 72.19 -55.17
CA LEU A 109 12.50 71.21 -54.90
C LEU A 109 12.38 70.65 -53.48
N GLU A 110 12.15 71.48 -52.46
CA GLU A 110 11.95 71.04 -51.07
C GLU A 110 10.75 70.08 -50.95
N LYS A 111 9.63 70.40 -51.63
CA LYS A 111 8.46 69.52 -51.69
C LYS A 111 8.77 68.17 -52.35
N VAL A 112 9.49 68.19 -53.48
CA VAL A 112 9.89 66.97 -54.19
C VAL A 112 10.79 66.09 -53.32
N VAL A 113 11.72 66.69 -52.57
CA VAL A 113 12.59 65.96 -51.62
C VAL A 113 11.73 65.29 -50.55
N LYS A 114 10.82 66.00 -49.89
CA LYS A 114 9.98 65.41 -48.84
C LYS A 114 9.02 64.33 -49.35
N LEU A 115 8.46 64.51 -50.55
CA LEU A 115 7.63 63.45 -51.16
C LEU A 115 8.47 62.22 -51.50
N LYS A 116 9.72 62.39 -51.96
CA LYS A 116 10.65 61.26 -52.15
C LYS A 116 10.94 60.55 -50.84
N ASP A 117 11.15 61.29 -49.75
CA ASP A 117 11.38 60.71 -48.43
C ASP A 117 10.17 59.90 -47.95
N GLN A 118 8.96 60.43 -48.09
CA GLN A 118 7.71 59.70 -47.75
C GLN A 118 7.51 58.44 -48.59
N VAL A 119 7.81 58.51 -49.90
CA VAL A 119 7.75 57.32 -50.77
C VAL A 119 8.77 56.28 -50.33
N ASN A 120 9.98 56.70 -49.92
CA ASN A 120 11.00 55.79 -49.41
C ASN A 120 10.58 55.15 -48.08
N GLU A 121 9.99 55.90 -47.14
CA GLU A 121 9.46 55.36 -45.87
C GLU A 121 8.37 54.31 -46.13
N LEU A 122 7.37 54.64 -46.95
CA LEU A 122 6.29 53.69 -47.30
C LEU A 122 6.82 52.46 -48.05
N TYR A 123 7.86 52.62 -48.87
CA TYR A 123 8.53 51.51 -49.53
C TYR A 123 9.20 50.58 -48.51
N LEU A 124 9.93 51.14 -47.53
CA LEU A 124 10.56 50.37 -46.46
C LEU A 124 9.53 49.63 -45.61
N ASP A 125 8.42 50.28 -45.25
CA ASP A 125 7.32 49.65 -44.51
C ASP A 125 6.71 48.48 -45.29
N THR A 126 6.50 48.67 -46.60
CA THR A 126 5.98 47.62 -47.48
C THR A 126 6.95 46.43 -47.54
N VAL A 127 8.25 46.69 -47.61
CA VAL A 127 9.28 45.63 -47.61
C VAL A 127 9.30 44.90 -46.27
N ASN A 128 9.23 45.61 -45.15
CA ASN A 128 9.18 45.02 -43.81
C ASN A 128 7.92 44.18 -43.60
N LEU A 129 6.76 44.67 -44.03
CA LEU A 129 5.51 43.93 -43.96
C LEU A 129 5.57 42.67 -44.84
N LYS A 130 6.12 42.75 -46.05
CA LYS A 130 6.34 41.57 -46.91
C LYS A 130 7.24 40.55 -46.22
N ARG A 131 8.34 40.97 -45.60
CA ARG A 131 9.22 40.08 -44.82
C ARG A 131 8.48 39.41 -43.66
N SER A 132 7.68 40.19 -42.91
CA SER A 132 6.87 39.66 -41.80
C SER A 132 5.85 38.63 -42.29
N VAL A 133 5.12 38.92 -43.37
CA VAL A 133 4.12 38.01 -43.95
C VAL A 133 4.78 36.72 -44.45
N THR A 134 5.94 36.81 -45.11
CA THR A 134 6.69 35.63 -45.53
C THR A 134 7.12 34.80 -44.32
N ALA A 135 7.73 35.41 -43.31
CA ALA A 135 8.13 34.71 -42.08
C ALA A 135 6.94 34.03 -41.36
N THR A 136 5.78 34.68 -41.31
CA THR A 136 4.56 34.08 -40.75
C THR A 136 4.04 32.92 -41.61
N ARG A 137 4.07 33.04 -42.94
CA ARG A 137 3.68 31.93 -43.84
C ARG A 137 4.60 30.74 -43.69
N ASP A 138 5.91 30.96 -43.59
CA ASP A 138 6.90 29.92 -43.37
C ASP A 138 6.65 29.21 -42.04
N THR A 139 6.38 29.98 -40.98
CA THR A 139 6.00 29.44 -39.66
C THR A 139 4.73 28.58 -39.73
N ILE A 140 3.68 29.04 -40.43
CA ILE A 140 2.44 28.27 -40.63
C ILE A 140 2.72 26.99 -41.43
N ALA A 141 3.58 27.05 -42.44
CA ALA A 141 3.97 25.89 -43.21
C ALA A 141 4.68 24.85 -42.33
N THR A 142 5.63 25.27 -41.48
CA THR A 142 6.31 24.37 -40.52
C THR A 142 5.29 23.71 -39.58
N TYR A 143 4.32 24.45 -39.03
CA TYR A 143 3.30 23.85 -38.17
C TYR A 143 2.42 22.84 -38.91
N LYS A 144 2.04 23.10 -40.16
CA LYS A 144 1.32 22.11 -40.99
C LYS A 144 2.13 20.84 -41.17
N THR A 145 3.43 20.96 -41.47
CA THR A 145 4.33 19.82 -41.58
C THR A 145 4.44 19.04 -40.27
N ILE A 146 4.48 19.73 -39.11
CA ILE A 146 4.45 19.08 -37.79
C ILE A 146 3.15 18.28 -37.62
N PHE A 147 1.98 18.83 -37.96
CA PHE A 147 0.71 18.11 -37.85
C PHE A 147 0.65 16.87 -38.77
N ASP A 148 1.08 17.01 -40.03
CA ASP A 148 1.13 15.91 -40.98
C ASP A 148 2.09 14.80 -40.51
N PHE A 149 3.22 15.19 -39.93
CA PHE A 149 4.19 14.26 -39.34
C PHE A 149 3.61 13.50 -38.15
N LEU A 150 2.95 14.19 -37.20
CA LEU A 150 2.33 13.56 -36.04
C LEU A 150 1.13 12.66 -36.41
N GLY A 151 0.48 12.93 -37.54
CA GLY A 151 -0.58 12.06 -38.07
C GLY A 151 -0.05 10.74 -38.65
N THR A 152 1.24 10.65 -38.98
CA THR A 152 1.84 9.50 -39.68
C THR A 152 2.94 8.79 -38.88
N HIS A 153 3.52 9.45 -37.87
CA HIS A 153 4.63 8.95 -37.09
C HIS A 153 4.31 8.94 -35.60
N THR A 154 4.69 7.86 -34.93
CA THR A 154 4.61 7.75 -33.48
C THR A 154 5.87 8.34 -32.86
N VAL A 155 5.70 9.32 -31.97
CA VAL A 155 6.81 9.95 -31.22
C VAL A 155 6.71 9.55 -29.74
N PRO A 156 7.65 8.76 -29.21
CA PRO A 156 7.63 8.39 -27.79
C PRO A 156 7.73 9.61 -26.86
N GLY A 157 6.85 9.68 -25.87
CA GLY A 157 6.81 10.78 -24.90
C GLY A 157 6.43 12.13 -25.52
N LEU A 158 5.64 12.13 -26.61
CA LEU A 158 5.20 13.33 -27.32
C LEU A 158 4.67 14.44 -26.40
N HIS A 159 3.89 14.06 -25.38
CA HIS A 159 3.31 14.97 -24.40
C HIS A 159 4.36 15.74 -23.59
N ARG A 160 5.60 15.28 -23.52
CA ARG A 160 6.73 15.99 -22.88
C ARG A 160 7.53 16.86 -23.84
N VAL A 161 7.47 16.60 -25.14
CA VAL A 161 8.24 17.36 -26.15
C VAL A 161 7.76 18.82 -26.19
N PHE A 162 6.46 19.05 -26.16
CA PHE A 162 5.89 20.42 -26.19
C PHE A 162 6.18 21.24 -24.92
N PRO A 163 6.00 20.72 -23.68
CA PRO A 163 6.46 21.40 -22.48
C PRO A 163 7.96 21.71 -22.49
N ASN A 164 8.80 20.80 -23.01
CA ASN A 164 10.22 21.05 -23.18
C ASN A 164 10.51 22.17 -24.18
N ALA A 165 9.76 22.21 -25.29
CA ALA A 165 9.85 23.30 -26.26
C ALA A 165 9.56 24.65 -25.62
N SER A 166 8.53 24.74 -24.78
CA SER A 166 8.23 25.95 -24.02
C SER A 166 9.35 26.30 -23.03
N LYS A 167 9.78 25.33 -22.20
CA LYS A 167 10.82 25.53 -21.17
C LYS A 167 12.16 26.00 -21.74
N PHE A 168 12.56 25.46 -22.90
CA PHE A 168 13.83 25.76 -23.54
C PHE A 168 13.72 26.79 -24.68
N GLY A 169 12.54 27.38 -24.90
CA GLY A 169 12.31 28.40 -25.93
C GLY A 169 12.54 27.91 -27.36
N TRP A 170 12.10 26.70 -27.70
CA TRP A 170 12.27 26.17 -29.05
C TRP A 170 11.30 26.82 -30.04
N GLY A 171 11.85 27.37 -31.12
CA GLY A 171 11.07 27.76 -32.28
C GLY A 171 10.50 26.54 -33.04
N PRO A 172 9.58 26.76 -33.99
CA PRO A 172 8.89 25.70 -34.74
C PRO A 172 9.83 24.70 -35.42
N ASP A 173 10.92 25.18 -36.04
CA ASP A 173 11.85 24.31 -36.77
C ASP A 173 12.62 23.37 -35.83
N LYS A 174 13.06 23.89 -34.68
CA LYS A 174 13.73 23.09 -33.64
C LYS A 174 12.78 22.09 -33.00
N LEU A 175 11.52 22.47 -32.77
CA LEU A 175 10.49 21.55 -32.31
C LEU A 175 10.31 20.42 -33.32
N PHE A 176 10.22 20.72 -34.61
CA PHE A 176 10.08 19.71 -35.66
C PHE A 176 11.30 18.78 -35.72
N GLU A 177 12.51 19.31 -35.65
CA GLU A 177 13.75 18.52 -35.56
C GLU A 177 13.70 17.53 -34.38
N GLN A 178 13.30 18.00 -33.19
CA GLN A 178 13.21 17.15 -32.00
C GLN A 178 12.12 16.07 -32.11
N LEU A 179 11.02 16.34 -32.83
CA LEU A 179 10.01 15.34 -33.14
C LEU A 179 10.55 14.27 -34.09
N GLN A 180 11.33 14.65 -35.10
CA GLN A 180 11.97 13.73 -36.05
C GLN A 180 13.06 12.87 -35.40
N THR A 181 13.86 13.43 -34.50
CA THR A 181 14.85 12.64 -33.72
C THR A 181 14.16 11.76 -32.69
N GLY A 182 13.03 12.22 -32.13
CA GLY A 182 12.19 11.45 -31.22
C GLY A 182 11.58 10.21 -31.89
N SER A 183 11.04 10.34 -33.10
CA SER A 183 10.49 9.20 -33.86
C SER A 183 11.56 8.14 -34.23
N ARG A 184 12.83 8.55 -34.31
CA ARG A 184 13.98 7.69 -34.55
C ARG A 184 14.60 7.11 -33.27
N ASN A 185 14.01 7.39 -32.10
CA ASN A 185 14.55 7.04 -30.78
C ASN A 185 15.94 7.64 -30.47
N GLU A 186 16.35 8.68 -31.19
CA GLU A 186 17.63 9.39 -30.95
C GLU A 186 17.47 10.42 -29.82
N TYR A 187 16.27 10.96 -29.65
CA TYR A 187 15.92 11.89 -28.58
C TYR A 187 14.89 11.29 -27.63
N THR A 188 15.20 11.25 -26.34
CA THR A 188 14.26 10.85 -25.28
C THR A 188 13.89 12.09 -24.45
N PRO A 189 12.65 12.59 -24.50
CA PRO A 189 12.28 13.81 -23.81
C PRO A 189 12.34 13.67 -22.28
N ARG A 190 13.31 14.30 -21.62
CA ARG A 190 13.46 14.21 -20.15
C ARG A 190 12.78 15.40 -19.48
N ASN A 191 11.57 15.21 -18.94
CA ASN A 191 10.93 16.14 -18.00
C ASN A 191 9.65 15.52 -17.41
N TYR A 192 9.79 14.39 -16.72
CA TYR A 192 8.66 13.67 -16.13
C TYR A 192 7.80 14.52 -15.18
N THR A 193 6.50 14.33 -15.17
CA THR A 193 5.61 14.90 -14.14
C THR A 193 5.65 14.04 -12.86
N GLN A 194 5.12 14.54 -11.74
CA GLN A 194 4.96 13.72 -10.53
C GLN A 194 4.03 12.53 -10.81
N TYR A 195 2.94 12.75 -11.54
CA TYR A 195 2.04 11.66 -11.98
C TYR A 195 2.76 10.55 -12.76
N GLU A 196 3.68 10.90 -13.68
CA GLU A 196 4.46 9.90 -14.40
C GLU A 196 5.42 9.14 -13.48
N ILE A 197 5.98 9.79 -12.46
CA ILE A 197 6.83 9.15 -11.44
C ILE A 197 5.98 8.17 -10.63
N ASP A 198 4.86 8.63 -10.07
CA ASP A 198 3.95 7.84 -9.24
C ASP A 198 3.37 6.64 -10.00
N LEU A 199 2.94 6.85 -11.24
CA LEU A 199 2.48 5.77 -12.12
C LEU A 199 3.58 4.74 -12.39
N THR A 200 4.83 5.18 -12.57
CA THR A 200 5.96 4.28 -12.80
C THR A 200 6.35 3.51 -11.53
N ILE A 201 6.26 4.15 -10.37
CA ILE A 201 6.41 3.46 -9.07
C ILE A 201 5.36 2.37 -8.96
N LEU A 202 4.08 2.69 -9.21
CA LEU A 202 2.99 1.71 -9.17
C LEU A 202 3.22 0.55 -10.16
N LEU A 203 3.66 0.85 -11.39
CA LEU A 203 4.02 -0.17 -12.39
C LEU A 203 5.19 -1.05 -11.92
N TYR A 204 6.18 -0.48 -11.24
CA TYR A 204 7.28 -1.25 -10.66
C TYR A 204 6.77 -2.16 -9.54
N GLU A 205 5.93 -1.65 -8.64
CA GLU A 205 5.44 -2.45 -7.52
C GLU A 205 4.48 -3.56 -7.97
N LEU A 206 3.68 -3.35 -9.02
CA LEU A 206 2.77 -4.38 -9.54
C LEU A 206 3.42 -5.35 -10.52
N GLY A 207 4.25 -4.85 -11.45
CA GLY A 207 4.79 -5.62 -12.58
C GLY A 207 6.30 -5.80 -12.59
N GLY A 208 7.00 -5.28 -11.58
CA GLY A 208 8.44 -5.39 -11.42
C GLY A 208 9.24 -4.59 -12.45
N GLY A 209 10.54 -4.85 -12.50
CA GLY A 209 11.47 -4.17 -13.41
C GLY A 209 11.14 -4.39 -14.89
N SER A 210 10.57 -5.54 -15.25
CA SER A 210 10.18 -5.86 -16.63
C SER A 210 9.05 -4.96 -17.13
N ALA A 211 8.04 -4.69 -16.30
CA ALA A 211 6.94 -3.79 -16.67
C ALA A 211 7.44 -2.35 -16.85
N VAL A 212 8.30 -1.87 -15.95
CA VAL A 212 8.93 -0.55 -16.11
C VAL A 212 9.80 -0.50 -17.37
N HIS A 213 10.57 -1.54 -17.66
CA HIS A 213 11.39 -1.60 -18.87
C HIS A 213 10.52 -1.56 -20.14
N ALA A 214 9.42 -2.31 -20.18
CA ALA A 214 8.48 -2.28 -21.30
C ALA A 214 7.86 -0.89 -21.48
N MET A 215 7.38 -0.27 -20.40
CA MET A 215 6.74 1.05 -20.46
C MET A 215 7.72 2.19 -20.74
N HIS A 216 8.97 2.08 -20.28
CA HIS A 216 10.04 3.02 -20.61
C HIS A 216 10.37 3.00 -22.12
N ASN A 217 10.33 1.83 -22.75
CA ASN A 217 10.60 1.68 -24.18
C ASN A 217 9.33 1.74 -25.05
N SER A 218 8.18 2.06 -24.46
CA SER A 218 6.91 2.22 -25.16
C SER A 218 6.70 3.65 -25.67
N ILE A 219 5.59 3.89 -26.37
CA ILE A 219 5.17 5.23 -26.81
C ILE A 219 5.00 6.23 -25.66
N PHE A 220 4.77 5.76 -24.43
CA PHE A 220 4.64 6.62 -23.26
C PHE A 220 5.99 7.09 -22.72
N ALA A 221 7.06 6.35 -23.02
CA ALA A 221 8.44 6.61 -22.62
C ALA A 221 8.64 6.96 -21.13
N LEU A 222 7.93 6.26 -20.23
CA LEU A 222 7.88 6.54 -18.79
C LEU A 222 9.29 6.55 -18.12
N PRO A 223 9.44 7.12 -16.91
CA PRO A 223 10.69 7.08 -16.16
C PRO A 223 11.32 5.67 -16.09
N CYS A 224 12.65 5.61 -16.12
CA CYS A 224 13.36 4.35 -15.88
C CYS A 224 13.49 4.05 -14.39
N ARG A 225 13.85 2.81 -14.04
CA ARG A 225 14.04 2.37 -12.64
C ARG A 225 14.96 3.30 -11.83
N ASN A 226 16.09 3.70 -12.41
CA ASN A 226 17.05 4.58 -11.72
C ASN A 226 16.47 5.98 -11.42
N THR A 227 15.50 6.43 -12.23
CA THR A 227 14.85 7.74 -12.01
C THR A 227 13.87 7.68 -10.84
N ILE A 228 13.15 6.56 -10.66
CA ILE A 228 12.17 6.40 -9.59
C ILE A 228 12.78 5.91 -8.28
N GLU A 229 13.97 5.32 -8.30
CA GLU A 229 14.59 4.72 -7.11
C GLU A 229 14.68 5.68 -5.91
N PRO A 230 15.07 6.97 -6.05
CA PRO A 230 15.10 7.89 -4.92
C PRO A 230 13.73 8.17 -4.30
N TYR A 231 12.64 8.05 -5.07
CA TYR A 231 11.27 8.24 -4.59
C TYR A 231 10.77 6.97 -3.89
N ARG A 232 11.13 5.79 -4.40
CA ARG A 232 10.77 4.49 -3.81
C ARG A 232 11.40 4.22 -2.44
N GLN A 233 12.50 4.89 -2.12
CA GLN A 233 13.19 4.69 -0.83
C GLN A 233 12.68 5.64 0.26
N GLN A 234 11.76 6.56 -0.04
CA GLN A 234 11.28 7.58 0.90
C GLN A 234 10.45 7.00 2.06
N HIS A 235 9.72 5.90 1.84
CA HIS A 235 8.79 5.32 2.82
C HIS A 235 9.26 3.96 3.32
N ARG A 236 10.57 3.72 3.36
CA ARG A 236 11.12 2.44 3.80
C ARG A 236 11.45 2.48 5.31
N PRO A 237 10.72 1.76 6.16
CA PRO A 237 10.96 1.79 7.59
C PRO A 237 12.30 1.11 7.93
N GLN A 238 12.98 1.66 8.93
CA GLN A 238 14.12 1.04 9.58
C GLN A 238 13.62 -0.03 10.57
N PRO A 239 14.19 -1.24 10.54
CA PRO A 239 13.81 -2.30 11.46
C PRO A 239 14.41 -2.08 12.85
N CYS A 240 13.72 -2.64 13.85
CA CYS A 240 14.26 -2.87 15.17
C CYS A 240 14.95 -4.24 15.19
N LEU A 241 16.27 -4.25 15.36
CA LEU A 241 17.05 -5.50 15.46
C LEU A 241 17.49 -5.80 16.91
N ILE A 242 17.54 -4.78 17.77
CA ILE A 242 17.90 -4.89 19.19
C ILE A 242 16.93 -4.03 19.99
N GLY A 243 15.88 -4.67 20.52
CA GLY A 243 14.75 -4.01 21.18
C GLY A 243 14.01 -3.00 20.29
N ILE A 244 12.82 -2.58 20.73
CA ILE A 244 12.12 -1.45 20.13
C ILE A 244 12.53 -0.20 20.93
N ASN A 245 13.17 0.76 20.28
CA ASN A 245 13.71 1.95 20.94
C ASN A 245 13.27 3.25 20.28
N VAL A 246 13.37 4.33 21.05
CA VAL A 246 12.90 5.67 20.68
C VAL A 246 13.60 6.28 19.47
N VAL A 247 14.86 5.90 19.19
CA VAL A 247 15.61 6.42 18.04
C VAL A 247 15.06 5.85 16.73
N THR A 248 14.87 4.53 16.67
CA THR A 248 14.28 3.89 15.49
C THR A 248 12.86 4.41 15.27
N ILE A 249 12.07 4.57 16.33
CA ILE A 249 10.73 5.15 16.25
C ILE A 249 10.77 6.57 15.70
N SER A 250 11.61 7.45 16.25
CA SER A 250 11.71 8.85 15.82
C SER A 250 12.19 8.99 14.37
N SER A 251 13.14 8.13 13.96
CA SER A 251 13.63 8.02 12.58
C SER A 251 12.52 7.60 11.61
N ASN A 252 11.72 6.60 11.99
CA ASN A 252 10.60 6.13 11.20
C ASN A 252 9.43 7.12 11.16
N ILE A 253 9.16 7.87 12.24
CA ILE A 253 8.20 8.98 12.22
C ILE A 253 8.63 10.00 11.16
N SER A 254 9.90 10.39 11.14
CA SER A 254 10.44 11.31 10.12
C SER A 254 10.35 10.71 8.71
N THR A 255 10.55 9.40 8.58
CA THR A 255 10.43 8.68 7.31
C THR A 255 8.98 8.62 6.80
N MET A 256 7.99 8.51 7.68
CA MET A 256 6.59 8.39 7.26
C MET A 256 5.87 9.74 7.16
N PHE A 257 6.19 10.70 8.03
CA PHE A 257 5.47 11.96 8.21
C PHE A 257 6.29 13.21 7.87
N GLY A 258 7.58 13.03 7.56
CA GLY A 258 8.50 14.09 7.16
C GLY A 258 8.30 14.60 5.73
N PRO A 259 9.04 15.63 5.33
CA PRO A 259 8.94 16.20 4.00
C PRO A 259 9.54 15.25 2.94
N HIS A 260 8.69 14.78 2.04
CA HIS A 260 9.09 13.93 0.91
C HIS A 260 9.43 14.72 -0.35
N LYS A 261 10.38 14.23 -1.15
CA LYS A 261 10.75 14.91 -2.40
C LYS A 261 9.67 14.67 -3.45
N GLU A 262 9.04 15.73 -3.89
CA GLU A 262 8.18 15.76 -5.07
C GLU A 262 8.84 16.57 -6.20
N LYS A 263 8.57 16.16 -7.43
CA LYS A 263 9.06 16.87 -8.61
C LYS A 263 8.22 18.12 -8.86
N GLY A 264 8.82 19.28 -8.60
CA GLY A 264 8.18 20.59 -8.74
C GLY A 264 8.50 21.57 -7.61
N GLY A 265 9.20 21.12 -6.56
CA GLY A 265 9.70 21.98 -5.47
C GLY A 265 8.65 22.39 -4.46
N ALA A 266 7.37 22.37 -4.82
CA ALA A 266 6.30 22.32 -3.85
C ALA A 266 6.19 20.87 -3.37
N SER A 267 6.74 20.57 -2.18
CA SER A 267 6.08 19.55 -1.35
C SER A 267 4.61 19.95 -1.32
N ARG A 268 3.66 19.02 -1.49
CA ARG A 268 2.25 19.26 -1.19
C ARG A 268 2.06 19.48 0.33
N GLN A 269 2.78 20.44 0.91
CA GLN A 269 2.35 21.25 2.04
C GLN A 269 1.21 22.15 1.56
N ALA A 270 0.15 21.57 0.99
CA ALA A 270 -1.17 22.07 1.33
C ALA A 270 -1.20 22.12 2.85
N SER A 271 -1.63 23.23 3.44
CA SER A 271 -1.68 23.42 4.90
C SER A 271 -2.11 22.11 5.57
N ILE A 272 -1.17 21.42 6.22
CA ILE A 272 -1.45 20.11 6.84
C ILE A 272 -2.53 20.40 7.87
N LYS A 273 -3.76 19.99 7.56
CA LYS A 273 -4.87 20.20 8.48
C LYS A 273 -4.64 19.21 9.62
N LYS A 274 -4.38 19.74 10.82
CA LYS A 274 -4.22 18.89 11.99
C LYS A 274 -5.45 17.99 12.17
N CYS A 275 -5.23 16.73 12.50
CA CYS A 275 -6.27 15.76 12.78
C CYS A 275 -5.87 14.85 13.94
N GLY A 276 -6.84 14.09 14.47
CA GLY A 276 -6.55 13.06 15.45
C GLY A 276 -5.88 11.85 14.82
N HIS A 277 -5.04 11.15 15.59
CA HIS A 277 -4.37 9.93 15.14
C HIS A 277 -4.72 8.74 16.03
N THR A 278 -4.68 7.55 15.42
CA THR A 278 -4.71 6.27 16.12
C THR A 278 -3.33 5.60 16.06
N LEU A 279 -2.88 5.07 17.18
CA LEU A 279 -1.68 4.25 17.29
C LEU A 279 -2.10 2.78 17.38
N MET A 280 -1.65 1.96 16.44
CA MET A 280 -2.05 0.55 16.28
C MET A 280 -0.84 -0.36 16.38
N PHE A 281 -1.02 -1.56 16.90
CA PHE A 281 0.00 -2.60 16.96
C PHE A 281 -0.62 -3.93 16.63
N ASP A 282 0.03 -4.67 15.74
CA ASP A 282 -0.37 -6.03 15.44
C ASP A 282 0.85 -6.84 14.98
N GLU A 283 0.67 -8.15 14.94
CA GLU A 283 1.69 -9.14 14.64
C GLU A 283 1.32 -9.92 13.39
N THR A 284 2.31 -10.10 12.51
CA THR A 284 2.14 -10.92 11.32
C THR A 284 3.12 -12.07 11.31
N ALA A 285 2.60 -13.26 11.01
CA ALA A 285 3.43 -14.44 10.76
C ALA A 285 4.49 -14.20 9.68
N LEU A 286 5.69 -14.71 9.96
CA LEU A 286 6.84 -14.75 9.09
C LEU A 286 7.23 -16.21 8.80
N HIS A 287 8.02 -16.40 7.75
CA HIS A 287 8.78 -17.63 7.62
C HIS A 287 10.01 -17.53 8.54
N PRO A 288 10.22 -18.48 9.48
CA PRO A 288 11.34 -18.42 10.41
C PRO A 288 12.67 -18.57 9.67
N SER A 289 13.45 -17.49 9.59
CA SER A 289 14.77 -17.52 8.97
C SER A 289 15.67 -16.41 9.49
N VAL A 290 16.99 -16.68 9.53
CA VAL A 290 18.01 -15.65 9.76
C VAL A 290 18.57 -15.21 8.42
N GLU A 291 18.60 -13.90 8.19
CA GLU A 291 18.96 -13.29 6.93
C GLU A 291 20.05 -12.22 7.13
N TYR A 292 20.84 -11.96 6.08
CA TYR A 292 21.87 -10.94 6.10
C TYR A 292 21.34 -9.60 5.59
N MET A 293 21.56 -8.53 6.35
CA MET A 293 21.21 -7.15 6.01
C MET A 293 22.44 -6.36 5.50
N PRO A 294 22.58 -6.13 4.18
CA PRO A 294 23.77 -5.50 3.62
C PRO A 294 23.93 -4.01 3.94
N THR A 295 22.90 -3.36 4.48
CA THR A 295 22.96 -1.93 4.81
C THR A 295 23.69 -1.68 6.12
N THR A 296 23.59 -2.62 7.07
CA THR A 296 24.14 -2.48 8.42
C THR A 296 25.20 -3.53 8.76
N ASP A 297 25.45 -4.48 7.86
CA ASP A 297 26.31 -5.65 8.09
C ASP A 297 25.79 -6.62 9.16
N GLU A 298 24.48 -6.63 9.41
CA GLU A 298 23.88 -7.36 10.53
C GLU A 298 23.12 -8.61 10.10
N MET A 299 23.05 -9.57 11.02
CA MET A 299 22.09 -10.67 10.98
C MET A 299 20.72 -10.18 11.47
N ALA A 300 19.67 -10.53 10.74
CA ALA A 300 18.29 -10.17 11.04
C ALA A 300 17.39 -11.41 11.10
N GLY A 301 16.31 -11.36 11.87
CA GLY A 301 15.36 -12.48 12.03
C GLY A 301 15.43 -13.20 13.38
N PHE A 302 16.22 -12.72 14.34
CA PHE A 302 16.15 -13.16 15.74
C PHE A 302 15.03 -12.45 16.47
N CYS A 303 14.38 -13.10 17.44
CA CYS A 303 13.36 -12.46 18.27
C CYS A 303 13.97 -11.35 19.16
N LEU A 304 13.28 -10.22 19.27
CA LEU A 304 13.73 -9.05 20.04
C LEU A 304 13.85 -9.34 21.53
N GLU A 305 13.08 -10.28 22.06
CA GLU A 305 13.03 -10.59 23.49
C GLU A 305 14.29 -11.29 24.00
N HIS A 306 15.04 -11.97 23.11
CA HIS A 306 16.21 -12.76 23.49
C HIS A 306 17.48 -12.37 22.75
N VAL A 307 17.41 -11.44 21.78
CA VAL A 307 18.56 -11.04 20.96
C VAL A 307 19.70 -10.42 21.79
N SER A 308 19.41 -9.90 22.98
CA SER A 308 20.41 -9.36 23.92
C SER A 308 21.40 -10.40 24.45
N GLU A 309 21.11 -11.70 24.31
CA GLU A 309 22.04 -12.79 24.63
C GLU A 309 23.18 -12.90 23.60
N LEU A 310 23.07 -12.24 22.44
CA LEU A 310 24.15 -12.14 21.46
C LEU A 310 25.01 -10.91 21.76
N GLU A 311 26.34 -11.11 21.81
CA GLU A 311 27.30 -10.01 21.98
C GLU A 311 27.23 -9.01 20.82
N THR A 312 26.97 -9.49 19.60
CA THR A 312 26.85 -8.65 18.41
C THR A 312 25.99 -9.31 17.34
N LEU A 313 25.31 -8.49 16.55
CA LEU A 313 24.60 -8.90 15.34
C LEU A 313 25.45 -8.75 14.07
N LEU A 314 26.62 -8.11 14.16
CA LEU A 314 27.48 -7.89 13.00
C LEU A 314 28.01 -9.22 12.46
N VAL A 315 27.87 -9.42 11.16
CA VAL A 315 28.52 -10.57 10.48
C VAL A 315 30.04 -10.37 10.47
N GLY A 316 30.52 -9.14 10.33
CA GLY A 316 31.95 -8.83 10.47
C GLY A 316 32.79 -9.39 9.32
N LYS A 317 34.06 -9.75 9.58
CA LYS A 317 35.00 -10.15 8.51
C LYS A 317 35.15 -11.66 8.33
N ASP A 318 34.60 -12.47 9.24
CA ASP A 318 34.74 -13.92 9.29
C ASP A 318 33.44 -14.59 9.80
N THR A 319 33.46 -15.90 10.04
CA THR A 319 32.27 -16.69 10.43
C THR A 319 32.02 -16.74 11.93
N ARG A 320 32.88 -16.18 12.78
CA ARG A 320 32.85 -16.41 14.24
C ARG A 320 31.56 -15.92 14.89
N THR A 321 31.06 -14.75 14.49
CA THR A 321 29.82 -14.18 15.03
C THR A 321 28.60 -14.99 14.58
N VAL A 322 28.61 -15.48 13.33
CA VAL A 322 27.56 -16.36 12.79
C VAL A 322 27.55 -17.70 13.54
N GLU A 323 28.71 -18.29 13.80
CA GLU A 323 28.85 -19.54 14.57
C GLU A 323 28.38 -19.40 16.02
N ALA A 324 28.71 -18.28 16.67
CA ALA A 324 28.23 -17.95 18.01
C ALA A 324 26.70 -17.84 18.03
N ALA A 325 26.11 -17.14 17.05
CA ALA A 325 24.66 -16.99 16.96
C ALA A 325 23.95 -18.34 16.68
N VAL A 326 24.51 -19.19 15.81
CA VAL A 326 23.97 -20.55 15.59
C VAL A 326 24.00 -21.37 16.88
N THR A 327 25.10 -21.31 17.64
CA THR A 327 25.21 -22.00 18.92
C THR A 327 24.15 -21.50 19.90
N ALA A 328 23.99 -20.19 20.03
CA ALA A 328 22.97 -19.59 20.91
C ALA A 328 21.54 -20.01 20.54
N VAL A 329 21.24 -20.15 19.24
CA VAL A 329 19.94 -20.67 18.77
C VAL A 329 19.77 -22.15 19.10
N LYS A 330 20.80 -22.97 18.86
CA LYS A 330 20.76 -24.41 19.19
C LYS A 330 20.61 -24.67 20.68
N ASP A 331 21.22 -23.83 21.51
CA ASP A 331 21.13 -23.88 22.97
C ASP A 331 19.77 -23.36 23.49
N GLY A 332 18.90 -22.83 22.62
CA GLY A 332 17.61 -22.25 23.01
C GLY A 332 17.72 -20.92 23.77
N LYS A 333 18.89 -20.28 23.76
CA LYS A 333 19.10 -18.96 24.38
C LYS A 333 18.49 -17.83 23.55
N VAL A 334 18.54 -17.98 22.22
CA VAL A 334 17.99 -17.02 21.26
C VAL A 334 17.03 -17.77 20.35
N HIS A 335 15.87 -17.20 20.03
CA HIS A 335 14.93 -17.79 19.09
C HIS A 335 14.98 -17.10 17.72
N ILE A 336 14.77 -17.87 16.67
CA ILE A 336 14.44 -17.33 15.34
C ILE A 336 12.99 -16.88 15.39
N ALA A 337 12.73 -15.65 14.99
CA ALA A 337 11.39 -15.09 15.04
C ALA A 337 10.44 -15.77 14.06
N GLN A 338 9.24 -16.05 14.53
CA GLN A 338 8.16 -16.62 13.73
C GLN A 338 7.16 -15.56 13.28
N GLU A 339 7.26 -14.35 13.83
CA GLU A 339 6.36 -13.25 13.56
C GLU A 339 7.10 -11.91 13.60
N ALA A 340 6.49 -10.87 13.04
CA ALA A 340 6.92 -9.48 13.18
C ALA A 340 5.82 -8.67 13.87
N THR A 341 6.16 -8.01 14.97
CA THR A 341 5.35 -6.95 15.57
C THR A 341 5.55 -5.66 14.77
N VAL A 342 4.46 -5.01 14.38
CA VAL A 342 4.47 -3.73 13.68
C VAL A 342 3.62 -2.73 14.47
N GLY A 343 4.26 -1.63 14.87
CA GLY A 343 3.57 -0.46 15.39
C GLY A 343 3.40 0.59 14.31
N ALA A 344 2.18 1.08 14.12
CA ALA A 344 1.84 2.02 13.07
C ALA A 344 0.91 3.13 13.55
N ILE A 345 1.00 4.29 12.92
CA ILE A 345 0.10 5.43 13.16
C ILE A 345 -0.79 5.61 11.93
N ALA A 346 -2.07 5.88 12.12
CA ALA A 346 -2.97 6.29 11.03
C ALA A 346 -3.74 7.57 11.39
N HIS A 347 -4.11 8.33 10.36
CA HIS A 347 -4.97 9.50 10.52
C HIS A 347 -6.42 9.04 10.76
N LEU A 348 -7.09 9.65 11.74
CA LEU A 348 -8.54 9.54 11.92
C LEU A 348 -9.25 10.52 10.98
N SER A 349 -9.14 10.25 9.69
CA SER A 349 -9.59 11.16 8.63
C SER A 349 -10.14 10.40 7.43
N ARG A 350 -10.92 11.09 6.60
CA ARG A 350 -11.53 10.50 5.40
C ARG A 350 -10.51 10.12 4.31
N ASN A 351 -9.32 10.71 4.36
CA ASN A 351 -8.21 10.51 3.42
C ASN A 351 -6.93 10.20 4.20
N ASP A 352 -5.95 9.56 3.57
CA ASP A 352 -4.63 9.29 4.18
C ASP A 352 -4.74 8.57 5.55
N TYR A 353 -5.71 7.65 5.66
CA TYR A 353 -5.95 6.83 6.86
C TYR A 353 -5.18 5.49 6.83
N GLY A 354 -4.25 5.33 5.87
CA GLY A 354 -3.39 4.15 5.78
C GLY A 354 -2.47 4.05 6.99
N ALA A 355 -2.14 2.82 7.40
CA ALA A 355 -1.19 2.57 8.47
C ALA A 355 0.23 3.00 8.05
N LYS A 356 0.88 3.82 8.87
CA LYS A 356 2.26 4.30 8.68
C LYS A 356 3.17 3.67 9.75
N PRO A 357 3.93 2.62 9.43
CA PRO A 357 4.78 1.92 10.39
C PRO A 357 5.84 2.83 11.01
N ILE A 358 5.84 2.91 12.34
CA ILE A 358 6.84 3.63 13.15
C ILE A 358 7.85 2.68 13.79
N PHE A 359 7.53 1.39 13.94
CA PHE A 359 8.52 0.35 14.23
C PHE A 359 8.10 -1.00 13.66
N VAL A 360 9.10 -1.82 13.38
CA VAL A 360 8.93 -3.20 12.89
C VAL A 360 9.98 -4.06 13.57
N GLY A 361 9.55 -5.07 14.32
CA GLY A 361 10.41 -5.89 15.16
C GLY A 361 10.09 -7.38 15.06
N PRO A 362 11.09 -8.26 14.89
CA PRO A 362 10.89 -9.70 14.93
C PRO A 362 10.56 -10.19 16.37
N THR A 363 9.53 -11.00 16.56
CA THR A 363 9.07 -11.43 17.90
C THR A 363 8.94 -12.95 18.02
N CYS A 364 9.02 -13.45 19.25
CA CYS A 364 8.67 -14.83 19.60
C CYS A 364 7.45 -14.93 20.52
N LYS A 365 6.74 -13.81 20.79
CA LYS A 365 5.56 -13.72 21.66
C LYS A 365 5.81 -14.14 23.12
N LYS A 366 7.07 -14.14 23.56
CA LYS A 366 7.45 -14.47 24.94
C LYS A 366 7.74 -13.24 25.80
N GLY A 367 7.46 -12.05 25.27
CA GLY A 367 7.65 -10.78 25.97
C GLY A 367 6.70 -10.58 27.16
N ASP A 368 7.14 -9.77 28.13
CA ASP A 368 6.32 -9.33 29.27
C ASP A 368 5.50 -8.07 28.91
N TRP A 369 4.34 -7.90 29.53
CA TRP A 369 3.46 -6.72 29.34
C TRP A 369 4.18 -5.42 29.71
N ARG A 370 5.13 -5.46 30.65
CA ARG A 370 5.98 -4.31 31.01
C ARG A 370 6.80 -3.81 29.83
N GLY A 371 7.39 -4.73 29.06
CA GLY A 371 8.15 -4.38 27.86
C GLY A 371 7.26 -3.72 26.80
N MET A 372 6.03 -4.22 26.63
CA MET A 372 5.05 -3.58 25.75
C MET A 372 4.69 -2.16 26.24
N LEU A 373 4.49 -1.96 27.55
CA LEU A 373 4.20 -0.65 28.11
C LEU A 373 5.35 0.35 27.83
N GLU A 374 6.60 -0.07 27.97
CA GLU A 374 7.77 0.76 27.64
C GLU A 374 7.79 1.14 26.15
N VAL A 375 7.40 0.22 25.27
CA VAL A 375 7.28 0.48 23.82
C VAL A 375 6.15 1.47 23.52
N LEU A 376 4.99 1.31 24.17
CA LEU A 376 3.86 2.24 24.05
C LEU A 376 4.25 3.66 24.48
N GLN A 377 4.89 3.78 25.65
CA GLN A 377 5.38 5.07 26.16
C GLN A 377 6.41 5.69 25.22
N SER A 378 7.37 4.88 24.76
CA SER A 378 8.38 5.33 23.79
C SER A 378 7.75 5.84 22.49
N ALA A 379 6.70 5.18 21.99
CA ALA A 379 5.99 5.60 20.78
C ALA A 379 5.22 6.91 20.97
N LEU A 380 4.47 7.04 22.07
CA LEU A 380 3.71 8.26 22.39
C LEU A 380 4.63 9.46 22.63
N GLU A 381 5.73 9.26 23.34
CA GLU A 381 6.70 10.33 23.59
C GLU A 381 7.50 10.70 22.35
N ALA A 382 7.87 9.73 21.51
CA ALA A 382 8.49 10.02 20.21
C ALA A 382 7.57 10.81 19.29
N TRP A 383 6.28 10.50 19.25
CA TRP A 383 5.30 11.28 18.49
C TRP A 383 5.18 12.72 19.00
N THR A 384 5.12 12.89 20.32
CA THR A 384 4.97 14.19 20.97
C THR A 384 6.18 15.09 20.74
N ASN A 385 7.39 14.52 20.84
CA ASN A 385 8.64 15.28 20.74
C ASN A 385 9.18 15.40 19.30
N SER A 386 8.69 14.61 18.34
CA SER A 386 9.15 14.67 16.95
C SER A 386 8.74 15.99 16.25
N PRO A 387 9.67 16.64 15.51
CA PRO A 387 9.33 17.79 14.65
C PRO A 387 8.27 17.47 13.59
N ASP A 388 8.21 16.21 13.16
CA ASP A 388 7.25 15.70 12.18
C ASP A 388 6.11 14.90 12.83
N GLY A 389 5.89 15.06 14.14
CA GLY A 389 4.82 14.40 14.90
C GLY A 389 3.68 15.34 15.30
N ALA A 390 3.32 15.31 16.58
CA ALA A 390 2.12 15.96 17.13
C ALA A 390 1.99 17.45 16.80
N ALA A 391 3.10 18.20 16.89
CA ALA A 391 3.10 19.63 16.65
C ALA A 391 2.65 20.02 15.24
N LYS A 392 2.91 19.16 14.24
CA LYS A 392 2.63 19.38 12.82
C LYS A 392 1.35 18.70 12.36
N HIS A 393 1.11 17.46 12.78
CA HIS A 393 -0.01 16.66 12.28
C HIS A 393 -1.20 16.58 13.25
N GLY A 394 -0.99 16.79 14.55
CA GLY A 394 -2.01 16.64 15.61
C GLY A 394 -1.72 15.45 16.52
N ASP A 395 -2.39 15.37 17.66
CA ASP A 395 -2.10 14.39 18.70
C ASP A 395 -2.59 12.97 18.33
N ILE A 396 -1.94 11.97 18.92
CA ILE A 396 -2.51 10.62 19.04
C ILE A 396 -3.60 10.69 20.11
N ILE A 397 -4.84 10.48 19.71
CA ILE A 397 -6.00 10.61 20.60
C ILE A 397 -6.50 9.25 21.06
N THR A 398 -6.21 8.18 20.32
CA THR A 398 -6.56 6.81 20.68
C THR A 398 -5.39 5.87 20.42
N VAL A 399 -5.27 4.84 21.26
CA VAL A 399 -4.48 3.65 20.98
C VAL A 399 -5.49 2.57 20.62
N SER A 400 -5.34 1.98 19.43
CA SER A 400 -6.27 0.98 18.93
C SER A 400 -6.17 -0.28 19.77
N GLU A 401 -7.20 -0.48 20.59
CA GLU A 401 -7.60 -1.78 21.16
C GLU A 401 -9.01 -2.16 20.66
N ILE A 402 -9.56 -1.40 19.71
CA ILE A 402 -10.97 -1.50 19.31
C ILE A 402 -11.10 -2.41 18.09
N LEU A 403 -11.40 -3.69 18.32
CA LEU A 403 -12.04 -4.60 17.36
C LEU A 403 -11.75 -4.39 15.86
N PRO A 404 -10.98 -5.31 15.28
CA PRO A 404 -11.61 -6.25 14.35
C PRO A 404 -11.24 -7.69 14.72
N GLY A 405 -12.17 -8.62 14.46
CA GLY A 405 -11.95 -10.04 14.73
C GLY A 405 -12.18 -10.48 16.16
N ASN A 406 -11.34 -10.10 17.12
CA ASN A 406 -11.12 -10.93 18.32
C ASN A 406 -12.33 -10.96 19.31
N PRO A 407 -12.92 -9.81 19.74
CA PRO A 407 -14.15 -9.84 20.53
C PRO A 407 -15.39 -10.35 19.76
N LEU A 408 -15.49 -10.12 18.44
CA LEU A 408 -16.57 -10.67 17.62
C LEU A 408 -16.45 -12.18 17.49
N TYR A 409 -15.22 -12.70 17.41
CA TYR A 409 -14.91 -14.11 17.44
C TYR A 409 -15.25 -14.72 18.79
N SER A 410 -14.84 -14.10 19.91
CA SER A 410 -15.24 -14.54 21.25
C SER A 410 -16.77 -14.56 21.39
N LEU A 411 -17.47 -13.57 20.84
CA LEU A 411 -18.92 -13.52 20.82
C LEU A 411 -19.54 -14.63 19.94
N ILE A 412 -18.92 -14.97 18.81
CA ILE A 412 -19.29 -16.15 18.02
C ILE A 412 -19.03 -17.42 18.84
N CYS A 413 -17.89 -17.58 19.50
CA CYS A 413 -17.59 -18.76 20.33
C CYS A 413 -18.65 -18.95 21.43
N ASP A 414 -19.06 -17.85 22.04
CA ASP A 414 -20.13 -17.82 23.03
C ASP A 414 -21.50 -18.19 22.43
N LEU A 415 -21.79 -17.81 21.18
CA LEU A 415 -23.05 -18.13 20.48
C LEU A 415 -23.06 -19.51 19.78
N ALA A 416 -21.92 -19.96 19.29
CA ALA A 416 -21.75 -21.11 18.39
C ALA A 416 -21.45 -22.43 19.12
N GLY A 417 -21.42 -22.43 20.45
CA GLY A 417 -21.43 -23.65 21.26
C GLY A 417 -20.13 -24.01 21.97
N LEU A 418 -19.19 -23.09 22.15
CA LEU A 418 -18.09 -23.28 23.13
C LEU A 418 -18.49 -22.82 24.54
N CYS A 419 -19.45 -21.89 24.64
CA CYS A 419 -20.11 -21.48 25.88
C CYS A 419 -21.62 -21.45 25.72
N THR A 420 -22.33 -21.50 26.85
CA THR A 420 -23.79 -21.33 26.91
C THR A 420 -24.09 -19.97 27.49
N LEU A 421 -24.89 -19.17 26.79
CA LEU A 421 -25.31 -17.84 27.20
C LEU A 421 -26.58 -17.93 28.04
N ILE A 422 -26.62 -17.30 29.21
CA ILE A 422 -27.80 -17.25 30.08
C ILE A 422 -28.42 -15.86 30.02
N LEU A 423 -29.67 -15.79 29.56
CA LEU A 423 -30.46 -14.56 29.46
C LEU A 423 -31.84 -14.80 30.04
N LYS A 424 -32.22 -14.06 31.09
CA LYS A 424 -33.51 -14.25 31.80
C LYS A 424 -33.76 -15.70 32.24
N GLY A 425 -32.70 -16.43 32.59
CA GLY A 425 -32.79 -17.85 32.95
C GLY A 425 -32.96 -18.81 31.76
N VAL A 426 -32.99 -18.30 30.52
CA VAL A 426 -32.96 -19.09 29.29
C VAL A 426 -31.52 -19.36 28.89
N CYS A 427 -31.25 -20.63 28.58
CA CYS A 427 -30.00 -21.14 28.06
C CYS A 427 -29.98 -20.96 26.53
N VAL A 428 -29.35 -19.89 26.05
CA VAL A 428 -29.11 -19.65 24.64
C VAL A 428 -27.90 -20.48 24.21
N ASN A 429 -28.14 -21.45 23.35
CA ASN A 429 -27.11 -22.31 22.79
C ASN A 429 -27.28 -22.41 21.26
N ARG A 430 -26.33 -23.10 20.64
CA ARG A 430 -26.28 -23.27 19.19
C ARG A 430 -27.54 -23.94 18.63
N ASP A 431 -28.01 -25.02 19.25
CA ASP A 431 -29.15 -25.79 18.74
C ASP A 431 -30.43 -24.95 18.74
N MET A 432 -30.60 -24.13 19.77
CA MET A 432 -31.68 -23.15 19.85
C MET A 432 -31.58 -22.13 18.69
N LEU A 433 -30.39 -21.58 18.41
CA LEU A 433 -30.21 -20.65 17.28
C LEU A 433 -30.53 -21.29 15.92
N VAL A 434 -30.18 -22.57 15.72
CA VAL A 434 -30.54 -23.30 14.49
C VAL A 434 -32.06 -23.33 14.31
N LEU A 435 -32.80 -23.75 15.34
CA LEU A 435 -34.27 -23.85 15.30
C LEU A 435 -34.94 -22.51 15.00
N TRP A 436 -34.44 -21.42 15.59
CA TRP A 436 -35.00 -20.08 15.38
C TRP A 436 -34.61 -19.49 14.02
N PHE A 437 -33.41 -19.77 13.51
CA PHE A 437 -33.00 -19.33 12.17
C PHE A 437 -33.77 -20.04 11.05
N GLU A 438 -34.17 -21.29 11.23
CA GLU A 438 -35.04 -22.00 10.29
C GLU A 438 -36.42 -21.33 10.12
N ARG A 439 -36.87 -20.58 11.13
CA ARG A 439 -38.14 -19.83 11.09
C ARG A 439 -38.04 -18.48 10.36
N LEU A 440 -36.85 -18.05 9.93
CA LEU A 440 -36.66 -16.80 9.18
C LEU A 440 -37.07 -16.98 7.70
N VAL A 441 -38.31 -16.62 7.37
CA VAL A 441 -38.92 -16.82 6.04
C VAL A 441 -38.30 -15.95 4.92
N ASN A 442 -37.69 -14.82 5.29
CA ASN A 442 -37.15 -13.83 4.34
C ASN A 442 -35.65 -13.99 4.08
N HIS A 443 -34.99 -15.00 4.65
CA HIS A 443 -33.55 -15.19 4.51
C HIS A 443 -33.24 -16.33 3.53
N ASP A 444 -32.48 -16.03 2.49
CA ASP A 444 -32.03 -17.02 1.51
C ASP A 444 -30.78 -17.78 2.03
N TRP A 445 -30.98 -19.02 2.47
CA TRP A 445 -29.90 -19.90 2.95
C TRP A 445 -29.16 -20.63 1.82
N SER A 446 -29.43 -20.33 0.54
CA SER A 446 -28.81 -21.03 -0.61
C SER A 446 -27.32 -20.76 -0.78
N GLU A 447 -26.83 -19.56 -0.41
CA GLU A 447 -25.42 -19.17 -0.53
C GLU A 447 -24.57 -19.48 0.73
N GLY A 448 -25.11 -20.21 1.71
CA GLY A 448 -24.43 -20.69 2.92
C GLY A 448 -25.42 -21.33 3.92
N SER A 449 -25.13 -22.55 4.40
CA SER A 449 -26.00 -23.21 5.37
C SER A 449 -25.95 -22.50 6.73
N ILE A 450 -27.04 -22.57 7.50
CA ILE A 450 -27.09 -22.21 8.92
C ILE A 450 -25.90 -22.84 9.67
N GLU A 451 -25.60 -24.10 9.35
CA GLU A 451 -24.46 -24.81 9.88
C GLU A 451 -23.13 -24.13 9.54
N SER A 452 -22.94 -23.60 8.33
CA SER A 452 -21.71 -22.88 7.96
C SER A 452 -21.54 -21.52 8.66
N LEU A 453 -22.65 -20.91 9.10
CA LEU A 453 -22.67 -19.65 9.85
C LEU A 453 -22.29 -19.88 11.33
N LEU A 454 -22.80 -20.97 11.92
CA LEU A 454 -22.51 -21.40 13.28
C LEU A 454 -21.23 -22.24 13.38
N HIS A 455 -20.71 -22.76 12.27
CA HIS A 455 -19.43 -23.45 12.16
C HIS A 455 -18.56 -22.80 11.09
N PRO A 456 -18.01 -21.61 11.38
CA PRO A 456 -17.03 -21.03 10.48
C PRO A 456 -15.81 -21.96 10.43
N LYS A 457 -15.44 -22.42 9.22
CA LYS A 457 -14.15 -23.11 8.99
C LYS A 457 -12.95 -22.24 9.36
N ASP A 458 -13.16 -20.93 9.30
CA ASP A 458 -12.21 -19.90 9.63
C ASP A 458 -12.84 -19.00 10.71
N ALA A 459 -12.38 -19.22 11.93
CA ALA A 459 -12.74 -18.46 13.13
C ALA A 459 -12.56 -16.94 12.98
N GLN A 460 -11.64 -16.49 12.11
CA GLN A 460 -11.30 -15.08 11.93
C GLN A 460 -12.17 -14.38 10.87
N ASN A 461 -13.24 -15.04 10.40
CA ASN A 461 -14.13 -14.47 9.38
C ASN A 461 -15.12 -13.46 9.98
N VAL A 462 -14.71 -12.20 10.05
CA VAL A 462 -15.51 -11.07 10.59
C VAL A 462 -16.84 -10.91 9.86
N SER A 463 -16.88 -11.05 8.53
CA SER A 463 -18.13 -10.91 7.76
C SER A 463 -19.20 -11.91 8.21
N ARG A 464 -18.80 -13.16 8.51
CA ARG A 464 -19.70 -14.18 9.05
C ARG A 464 -20.13 -13.87 10.48
N ALA A 465 -19.25 -13.31 11.31
CA ALA A 465 -19.58 -12.85 12.66
C ALA A 465 -20.69 -11.81 12.62
N VAL A 466 -20.50 -10.77 11.80
CA VAL A 466 -21.48 -9.70 11.62
C VAL A 466 -22.80 -10.27 11.09
N GLN A 467 -22.75 -11.20 10.13
CA GLN A 467 -23.94 -11.85 9.61
C GLN A 467 -24.69 -12.64 10.70
N LEU A 468 -23.99 -13.40 11.55
CA LEU A 468 -24.61 -14.15 12.66
C LEU A 468 -25.38 -13.23 13.60
N LEU A 469 -24.74 -12.14 14.04
CA LEU A 469 -25.34 -11.17 14.95
C LEU A 469 -26.54 -10.44 14.32
N LEU A 470 -26.48 -10.14 13.03
CA LEU A 470 -27.62 -9.59 12.27
C LEU A 470 -28.78 -10.57 12.19
N CYS A 471 -28.51 -11.86 11.93
CA CYS A 471 -29.55 -12.90 11.95
C CYS A 471 -30.22 -13.00 13.33
N VAL A 472 -29.47 -12.91 14.43
CA VAL A 472 -30.05 -12.86 15.79
C VAL A 472 -30.94 -11.63 15.97
N ALA A 473 -30.52 -10.46 15.47
CA ALA A 473 -31.34 -9.25 15.51
C ALA A 473 -32.61 -9.34 14.66
N GLU A 474 -32.63 -10.16 13.60
CA GLU A 474 -33.79 -10.39 12.74
C GLU A 474 -34.85 -11.32 13.34
N ILE A 475 -34.51 -12.10 14.38
CA ILE A 475 -35.46 -13.01 15.06
C ILE A 475 -36.72 -12.27 15.52
N GLN A 476 -36.60 -11.00 15.95
CA GLN A 476 -37.75 -10.19 16.37
C GLN A 476 -38.85 -10.00 15.30
N THR A 477 -38.55 -10.32 14.03
CA THR A 477 -39.49 -10.22 12.91
C THR A 477 -40.37 -11.46 12.74
N ILE A 478 -40.10 -12.54 13.46
CA ILE A 478 -40.87 -13.78 13.39
C ILE A 478 -42.27 -13.55 13.98
N PRO A 479 -43.35 -14.00 13.31
CA PRO A 479 -44.72 -13.92 13.85
C PRO A 479 -44.86 -14.65 15.19
N LYS A 480 -45.58 -14.04 16.14
CA LYS A 480 -45.79 -14.59 17.49
C LYS A 480 -46.98 -15.54 17.60
N ASP A 481 -47.79 -15.64 16.55
CA ASP A 481 -49.16 -16.17 16.64
C ASP A 481 -49.23 -17.67 16.99
N ASP A 482 -48.14 -18.42 16.83
CA ASP A 482 -48.06 -19.88 17.02
C ASP A 482 -47.04 -20.33 18.10
N LEU A 483 -46.52 -19.42 18.94
CA LEU A 483 -45.51 -19.77 19.95
C LEU A 483 -46.14 -20.39 21.21
N ASP A 484 -45.58 -21.51 21.68
CA ASP A 484 -45.93 -22.06 22.99
C ASP A 484 -45.27 -21.27 24.15
N PRO A 485 -45.67 -21.46 25.42
CA PRO A 485 -45.12 -20.68 26.53
C PRO A 485 -43.60 -20.83 26.75
N SER A 486 -43.00 -21.96 26.37
CA SER A 486 -41.54 -22.17 26.42
C SER A 486 -40.88 -21.42 25.27
N GLU A 487 -41.42 -21.55 24.06
CA GLU A 487 -40.95 -20.81 22.88
C GLU A 487 -41.11 -19.30 23.04
N GLU A 488 -42.14 -18.82 23.73
CA GLU A 488 -42.34 -17.41 24.04
C GLU A 488 -41.23 -16.87 24.96
N ALA A 489 -40.80 -17.66 25.95
CA ALA A 489 -39.69 -17.31 26.82
C ALA A 489 -38.34 -17.27 26.07
N GLU A 490 -38.09 -18.26 25.20
CA GLU A 490 -36.92 -18.30 24.31
C GLU A 490 -36.90 -17.13 23.33
N PHE A 491 -38.04 -16.86 22.68
CA PHE A 491 -38.21 -15.77 21.75
C PHE A 491 -37.92 -14.41 22.39
N GLU A 492 -38.45 -14.17 23.59
CA GLU A 492 -38.22 -12.91 24.31
C GLU A 492 -36.75 -12.75 24.74
N ALA A 493 -36.07 -13.84 25.11
CA ALA A 493 -34.63 -13.83 25.41
C ALA A 493 -33.79 -13.51 24.15
N LEU A 494 -34.13 -14.12 23.01
CA LEU A 494 -33.47 -13.86 21.72
C LEU A 494 -33.74 -12.46 21.18
N CYS A 495 -34.95 -11.92 21.37
CA CYS A 495 -35.26 -10.53 21.01
C CYS A 495 -34.43 -9.53 21.82
N LEU A 496 -34.28 -9.78 23.12
CA LEU A 496 -33.41 -8.96 23.98
C LEU A 496 -31.96 -9.01 23.51
N LEU A 497 -31.45 -10.21 23.21
CA LEU A 497 -30.10 -10.40 22.66
C LEU A 497 -29.93 -9.69 21.31
N GLY A 498 -30.93 -9.77 20.44
CA GLY A 498 -30.98 -9.09 19.16
C GLY A 498 -30.92 -7.57 19.29
N GLU A 499 -31.60 -6.97 20.27
CA GLU A 499 -31.50 -5.53 20.55
C GLU A 499 -30.07 -5.16 21.01
N VAL A 500 -29.46 -5.94 21.91
CA VAL A 500 -28.06 -5.73 22.35
C VAL A 500 -27.12 -5.66 21.16
N PHE A 501 -27.14 -6.67 20.28
CA PHE A 501 -26.25 -6.73 19.11
C PHE A 501 -26.57 -5.67 18.07
N LYS A 502 -27.84 -5.32 17.87
CA LYS A 502 -28.24 -4.24 16.97
C LYS A 502 -27.65 -2.89 17.41
N PHE A 503 -27.66 -2.57 18.70
CA PHE A 503 -27.07 -1.32 19.20
C PHE A 503 -25.54 -1.31 19.18
N LEU A 504 -24.90 -2.49 19.26
CA LEU A 504 -23.46 -2.66 19.04
C LEU A 504 -23.08 -2.43 17.58
N LEU A 505 -23.77 -3.07 16.64
CA LEU A 505 -23.35 -3.14 15.23
C LEU A 505 -23.72 -1.91 14.40
N ARG A 506 -24.90 -1.31 14.62
CA ARG A 506 -25.40 -0.19 13.81
C ARG A 506 -24.37 0.93 13.56
N PRO A 507 -23.60 1.38 14.57
CA PRO A 507 -22.57 2.40 14.42
C PRO A 507 -21.43 2.07 13.45
N PHE A 508 -21.22 0.79 13.12
CA PHE A 508 -20.14 0.34 12.25
C PHE A 508 -20.61 0.00 10.84
N ILE A 509 -21.87 -0.43 10.71
CA ILE A 509 -22.40 -0.97 9.43
C ILE A 509 -23.41 -0.05 8.73
N THR A 510 -23.84 1.05 9.36
CA THR A 510 -24.90 1.94 8.82
C THR A 510 -24.32 3.30 8.42
N PRO A 511 -23.92 3.52 7.15
CA PRO A 511 -23.15 4.71 6.76
C PRO A 511 -23.93 6.03 6.81
N THR A 512 -25.24 5.97 6.98
CA THR A 512 -26.14 7.13 7.01
C THR A 512 -26.34 7.69 8.43
N LEU A 513 -25.90 6.99 9.48
CA LEU A 513 -26.06 7.48 10.84
C LEU A 513 -25.20 8.71 11.10
N SER A 514 -25.80 9.70 11.76
CA SER A 514 -25.07 10.82 12.34
C SER A 514 -24.20 10.37 13.51
N LEU A 515 -23.18 11.15 13.85
CA LEU A 515 -22.31 10.85 15.00
C LEU A 515 -23.10 10.75 16.32
N SER A 516 -24.10 11.61 16.51
CA SER A 516 -24.99 11.57 17.68
C SER A 516 -25.77 10.26 17.78
N GLU A 517 -26.29 9.74 16.67
CA GLU A 517 -26.99 8.45 16.65
C GLU A 517 -26.02 7.30 16.91
N GLN A 518 -24.80 7.36 16.36
CA GLN A 518 -23.76 6.36 16.61
C GLN A 518 -23.39 6.29 18.10
N ILE A 519 -23.11 7.42 18.74
CA ILE A 519 -22.78 7.49 20.17
C ILE A 519 -23.96 7.05 21.04
N THR A 520 -25.18 7.52 20.74
CA THR A 520 -26.39 7.10 21.48
C THR A 520 -26.57 5.58 21.42
N SER A 521 -26.31 4.98 20.25
CA SER A 521 -26.38 3.53 20.05
C SER A 521 -25.34 2.79 20.90
N LEU A 522 -24.08 3.24 20.90
CA LEU A 522 -23.00 2.63 21.69
C LEU A 522 -23.24 2.76 23.20
N VAL A 523 -23.73 3.91 23.67
CA VAL A 523 -24.09 4.11 25.09
C VAL A 523 -25.26 3.20 25.49
N THR A 524 -26.26 3.04 24.63
CA THR A 524 -27.38 2.11 24.85
C THR A 524 -26.86 0.69 25.02
N PHE A 525 -26.00 0.24 24.11
CA PHE A 525 -25.36 -1.07 24.20
C PHE A 525 -24.53 -1.25 25.49
N ALA A 526 -23.73 -0.26 25.88
CA ALA A 526 -22.89 -0.32 27.07
C ALA A 526 -23.70 -0.54 28.36
N HIS A 527 -24.85 0.13 28.48
CA HIS A 527 -25.74 0.00 29.64
C HIS A 527 -26.52 -1.33 29.62
N LEU A 528 -27.01 -1.76 28.44
CA LEU A 528 -27.67 -3.06 28.30
C LEU A 528 -26.73 -4.22 28.67
N SER A 529 -25.52 -4.23 28.10
CA SER A 529 -24.50 -5.25 28.41
C SER A 529 -24.09 -5.21 29.88
N CYS A 530 -23.94 -4.04 30.48
CA CYS A 530 -23.67 -3.90 31.92
C CYS A 530 -24.77 -4.52 32.79
N SER A 531 -26.05 -4.23 32.51
CA SER A 531 -27.17 -4.81 33.28
C SER A 531 -27.22 -6.34 33.17
N LEU A 532 -27.01 -6.88 31.97
CA LEU A 532 -27.02 -8.33 31.73
C LEU A 532 -25.81 -9.02 32.37
N PHE A 533 -24.65 -8.38 32.33
CA PHE A 533 -23.44 -8.86 32.99
C PHE A 533 -23.53 -8.79 34.52
N LEU A 534 -24.15 -7.76 35.09
CA LEU A 534 -24.42 -7.67 36.54
C LEU A 534 -25.31 -8.80 37.04
N GLN A 535 -26.27 -9.26 36.22
CA GLN A 535 -27.20 -10.32 36.59
C GLN A 535 -26.60 -11.72 36.41
N ASN A 536 -25.92 -11.96 35.29
CA ASN A 536 -25.53 -13.31 34.87
C ASN A 536 -24.02 -13.55 34.92
N GLY A 537 -23.21 -12.51 35.14
CA GLY A 537 -21.75 -12.57 35.16
C GLY A 537 -21.18 -13.19 33.89
N THR A 538 -20.20 -14.09 34.07
CA THR A 538 -19.54 -14.84 32.99
C THR A 538 -20.45 -15.83 32.26
N SER A 539 -21.70 -16.02 32.72
CA SER A 539 -22.70 -16.79 31.98
C SER A 539 -23.39 -15.96 30.89
N PHE A 540 -23.26 -14.62 30.88
CA PHE A 540 -23.75 -13.78 29.77
C PHE A 540 -22.64 -13.43 28.77
N MET A 541 -21.42 -13.16 29.21
CA MET A 541 -20.27 -13.00 28.33
C MET A 541 -18.99 -13.15 29.13
N SER A 542 -17.88 -13.51 28.50
CA SER A 542 -16.62 -13.63 29.22
C SER A 542 -16.17 -12.29 29.84
N ASN A 543 -15.38 -12.37 30.91
CA ASN A 543 -14.78 -11.20 31.56
C ASN A 543 -13.97 -10.34 30.58
N GLN A 544 -13.22 -10.98 29.70
CA GLN A 544 -12.41 -10.33 28.67
C GLN A 544 -13.31 -9.64 27.63
N LEU A 545 -14.28 -10.39 27.08
CA LEU A 545 -15.20 -9.87 26.08
C LEU A 545 -16.02 -8.67 26.58
N TYR A 546 -16.48 -8.70 27.83
CA TYR A 546 -17.15 -7.56 28.45
C TYR A 546 -16.23 -6.33 28.50
N GLY A 547 -14.99 -6.51 29.00
CA GLY A 547 -14.03 -5.42 29.12
C GLY A 547 -13.68 -4.80 27.77
N ASP A 548 -13.41 -5.61 26.75
CA ASP A 548 -13.04 -5.15 25.41
C ASP A 548 -14.16 -4.34 24.74
N LEU A 549 -15.41 -4.79 24.88
CA LEU A 549 -16.57 -4.09 24.34
C LEU A 549 -16.87 -2.78 25.08
N GLN A 550 -16.69 -2.74 26.41
CA GLN A 550 -16.81 -1.49 27.17
C GLN A 550 -15.67 -0.50 26.86
N ALA A 551 -14.44 -1.00 26.68
CA ALA A 551 -13.30 -0.20 26.25
C ALA A 551 -13.53 0.40 24.86
N THR A 552 -14.13 -0.37 23.94
CA THR A 552 -14.56 0.08 22.61
C THR A 552 -15.51 1.28 22.69
N VAL A 553 -16.56 1.20 23.52
CA VAL A 553 -17.50 2.31 23.69
C VAL A 553 -16.81 3.53 24.31
N LYS A 554 -15.97 3.32 25.32
CA LYS A 554 -15.20 4.40 25.96
C LYS A 554 -14.32 5.12 24.95
N ALA A 555 -13.54 4.40 24.15
CA ALA A 555 -12.61 5.02 23.23
C ALA A 555 -13.32 5.73 22.06
N ALA A 556 -14.50 5.28 21.62
CA ALA A 556 -15.36 6.05 20.72
C ALA A 556 -15.78 7.40 21.32
N ILE A 557 -16.27 7.41 22.57
CA ILE A 557 -16.68 8.64 23.27
C ILE A 557 -15.49 9.58 23.50
N MET A 558 -14.35 9.04 23.95
CA MET A 558 -13.13 9.83 24.18
C MET A 558 -12.61 10.46 22.89
N THR A 559 -12.63 9.71 21.78
CA THR A 559 -12.23 10.21 20.46
C THR A 559 -13.08 11.41 20.05
N VAL A 560 -14.40 11.35 20.25
CA VAL A 560 -15.30 12.49 19.97
C VAL A 560 -14.90 13.70 20.83
N ALA A 561 -14.77 13.52 22.14
CA ALA A 561 -14.43 14.61 23.06
C ALA A 561 -13.07 15.26 22.74
N GLN A 562 -12.06 14.46 22.42
CA GLN A 562 -10.73 14.94 22.04
C GLN A 562 -10.77 15.65 20.68
N THR A 563 -11.53 15.14 19.71
CA THR A 563 -11.69 15.77 18.40
C THR A 563 -12.44 17.10 18.51
N GLN A 564 -13.47 17.19 19.37
CA GLN A 564 -14.16 18.46 19.68
C GLN A 564 -13.20 19.51 20.25
N THR A 565 -12.24 19.09 21.06
CA THR A 565 -11.21 19.98 21.63
C THR A 565 -10.19 20.40 20.58
N LEU A 566 -9.85 19.50 19.65
CA LEU A 566 -8.90 19.75 18.57
C LEU A 566 -9.46 20.70 17.50
N ASP A 567 -10.59 20.36 16.89
CA ASP A 567 -11.35 21.16 15.92
C ASP A 567 -12.77 20.57 15.76
N PRO A 568 -13.82 21.27 16.22
CA PRO A 568 -15.21 20.82 16.08
C PRO A 568 -15.66 20.55 14.64
N LEU A 569 -14.96 21.08 13.63
CA LEU A 569 -15.28 20.87 12.22
C LEU A 569 -14.64 19.61 11.62
N LEU A 570 -13.87 18.84 12.39
CA LEU A 570 -13.32 17.57 11.94
C LEU A 570 -14.37 16.46 12.02
N ASP A 571 -14.38 15.58 11.02
CA ASP A 571 -15.19 14.37 11.03
C ASP A 571 -14.62 13.36 12.04
N VAL A 572 -15.51 12.66 12.76
CA VAL A 572 -15.16 11.51 13.60
C VAL A 572 -15.66 10.24 12.94
N LEU A 573 -14.72 9.36 12.59
CA LEU A 573 -14.97 8.09 11.91
C LEU A 573 -14.72 6.94 12.89
N ILE A 574 -15.76 6.47 13.58
CA ILE A 574 -15.67 5.39 14.58
C ILE A 574 -15.16 4.08 13.94
N CYS A 575 -15.39 3.87 12.64
CA CYS A 575 -14.86 2.73 11.89
C CYS A 575 -13.32 2.70 11.76
N LEU A 576 -12.61 3.78 12.10
CA LEU A 576 -11.15 3.87 12.07
C LEU A 576 -10.49 3.65 13.45
N LEU A 577 -11.27 3.33 14.48
CA LEU A 577 -10.71 3.13 15.82
C LEU A 577 -10.04 1.77 16.02
N GLY A 578 -10.22 0.85 15.06
CA GLY A 578 -9.56 -0.46 15.05
C GLY A 578 -8.30 -0.53 14.20
N ASP A 579 -7.71 -1.72 14.17
CA ASP A 579 -6.42 -1.99 13.52
C ASP A 579 -6.53 -2.40 12.04
N ASN A 580 -7.73 -2.44 11.46
CA ASN A 580 -7.95 -2.78 10.05
C ASN A 580 -6.99 -2.07 9.07
N PRO A 581 -6.55 -0.81 9.27
CA PRO A 581 -5.50 -0.23 8.44
C PRO A 581 -4.17 -1.01 8.44
N VAL A 582 -3.73 -1.55 9.57
CA VAL A 582 -2.51 -2.37 9.67
C VAL A 582 -2.71 -3.75 9.06
N GLU A 583 -3.89 -4.35 9.25
CA GLU A 583 -4.24 -5.63 8.61
C GLU A 583 -4.27 -5.52 7.08
N ILE A 584 -4.84 -4.42 6.55
CA ILE A 584 -4.81 -4.12 5.11
C ILE A 584 -3.38 -4.00 4.62
N LEU A 585 -2.50 -3.34 5.39
CA LEU A 585 -1.09 -3.21 5.06
C LEU A 585 -0.39 -4.59 5.07
N PHE A 586 -0.69 -5.47 6.01
CA PHE A 586 -0.18 -6.85 6.03
C PHE A 586 -0.69 -7.65 4.82
N GLY A 587 -1.97 -7.54 4.51
CA GLY A 587 -2.57 -8.16 3.32
C GLY A 587 -1.87 -7.73 2.04
N ARG A 588 -1.67 -6.42 1.85
CA ARG A 588 -0.90 -5.86 0.71
C ARG A 588 0.52 -6.41 0.69
N THR A 589 1.21 -6.40 1.82
CA THR A 589 2.59 -6.90 1.96
C THR A 589 2.71 -8.38 1.58
N ARG A 590 1.78 -9.23 2.00
CA ARG A 590 1.75 -10.66 1.63
C ARG A 590 1.45 -10.86 0.14
N MET A 591 0.52 -10.09 -0.43
CA MET A 591 0.17 -10.16 -1.85
C MET A 591 1.36 -9.82 -2.77
N LYS A 592 2.31 -8.99 -2.32
CA LYS A 592 3.55 -8.70 -3.08
C LYS A 592 4.39 -9.95 -3.37
N GLY A 593 4.25 -11.01 -2.58
CA GLY A 593 4.94 -12.28 -2.78
C GLY A 593 4.38 -13.16 -3.88
N GLY A 594 3.22 -12.81 -4.46
CA GLY A 594 2.55 -13.63 -5.47
C GLY A 594 2.24 -15.04 -4.94
N HIS A 595 2.93 -16.05 -5.48
CA HIS A 595 2.79 -17.45 -5.05
C HIS A 595 3.49 -17.78 -3.72
N ASN A 596 4.28 -16.85 -3.15
CA ASN A 596 4.93 -17.03 -1.85
C ASN A 596 4.48 -15.94 -0.86
N PRO A 597 3.29 -16.07 -0.25
CA PRO A 597 2.78 -15.08 0.70
C PRO A 597 3.61 -15.02 1.98
N SER A 598 4.24 -16.13 2.38
CA SER A 598 5.18 -16.21 3.50
C SER A 598 6.53 -15.60 3.12
N CYS A 599 7.16 -14.88 4.04
CA CYS A 599 8.48 -14.27 3.82
C CYS A 599 9.28 -14.18 5.11
N GLY A 600 10.61 -14.21 5.00
CA GLY A 600 11.51 -13.92 6.11
C GLY A 600 11.46 -12.44 6.49
N PHE A 601 12.09 -12.08 7.61
CA PHE A 601 12.00 -10.73 8.17
C PHE A 601 12.52 -9.62 7.22
N THR A 602 13.65 -9.82 6.55
CA THR A 602 14.21 -8.78 5.65
C THR A 602 13.41 -8.64 4.36
N GLU A 603 12.86 -9.75 3.86
CA GLU A 603 11.95 -9.73 2.73
C GLU A 603 10.63 -9.04 3.11
N PHE A 604 10.09 -9.32 4.31
CA PHE A 604 8.92 -8.64 4.85
C PHE A 604 9.12 -7.12 4.87
N LEU A 605 10.24 -6.61 5.41
CA LEU A 605 10.56 -5.17 5.39
C LEU A 605 10.60 -4.58 3.98
N THR A 606 11.15 -5.33 3.03
CA THR A 606 11.22 -4.90 1.62
C THR A 606 9.83 -4.81 1.00
N ARG A 607 8.99 -5.82 1.24
CA ARG A 607 7.60 -5.86 0.77
C ARG A 607 6.72 -4.82 1.47
N LEU A 608 7.01 -4.51 2.74
CA LEU A 608 6.34 -3.47 3.52
C LEU A 608 6.62 -2.09 2.94
N GLY A 609 7.89 -1.75 2.68
CA GLY A 609 8.25 -0.49 2.01
C GLY A 609 7.67 -0.38 0.59
N SER A 610 7.61 -1.49 -0.15
CA SER A 610 6.89 -1.56 -1.43
C SER A 610 5.39 -1.29 -1.30
N SER A 611 4.75 -1.77 -0.23
CA SER A 611 3.33 -1.53 0.03
C SER A 611 3.10 -0.06 0.41
N MET A 612 3.96 0.53 1.25
CA MET A 612 3.91 1.96 1.56
C MET A 612 4.04 2.86 0.32
N ASN A 613 4.90 2.49 -0.63
CA ASN A 613 5.00 3.21 -1.90
C ASN A 613 3.69 3.16 -2.70
N MET A 614 2.99 2.03 -2.70
CA MET A 614 1.69 1.90 -3.35
C MET A 614 0.63 2.77 -2.66
N ASP A 615 0.57 2.71 -1.34
CA ASP A 615 -0.38 3.46 -0.52
C ASP A 615 -0.22 4.97 -0.76
N THR A 616 1.02 5.46 -0.75
CA THR A 616 1.34 6.87 -1.08
C THR A 616 0.83 7.26 -2.47
N VAL A 617 1.04 6.40 -3.47
CA VAL A 617 0.55 6.68 -4.83
C VAL A 617 -0.98 6.67 -4.88
N TYR A 618 -1.64 5.77 -4.15
CA TYR A 618 -3.10 5.74 -4.09
C TYR A 618 -3.69 6.92 -3.33
N ASP A 619 -2.98 7.47 -2.34
CA ASP A 619 -3.39 8.72 -1.68
C ASP A 619 -3.26 9.92 -2.63
N HIS A 620 -2.21 9.96 -3.45
CA HIS A 620 -2.04 11.00 -4.49
C HIS A 620 -3.04 10.85 -5.64
N HIS A 621 -3.33 9.61 -6.02
CA HIS A 621 -4.12 9.23 -7.19
C HIS A 621 -5.12 8.12 -6.86
N PRO A 622 -6.20 8.42 -6.09
CA PRO A 622 -7.18 7.42 -5.67
C PRO A 622 -7.88 6.70 -6.84
N GLU A 623 -7.93 7.33 -8.01
CA GLU A 623 -8.48 6.76 -9.25
C GLU A 623 -7.67 5.57 -9.79
N LEU A 624 -6.41 5.42 -9.39
CA LEU A 624 -5.54 4.31 -9.80
C LEU A 624 -5.75 3.06 -8.95
N GLU A 625 -6.38 3.18 -7.77
CA GLU A 625 -6.65 2.05 -6.92
C GLU A 625 -7.85 1.24 -7.43
N LYS A 626 -7.61 -0.01 -7.78
CA LYS A 626 -8.69 -0.95 -8.10
C LYS A 626 -9.17 -1.61 -6.81
N THR A 627 -10.28 -1.14 -6.25
CA THR A 627 -10.90 -1.78 -5.08
C THR A 627 -11.30 -3.23 -5.41
N PRO A 628 -10.83 -4.23 -4.64
CA PRO A 628 -11.22 -5.63 -4.79
C PRO A 628 -12.73 -5.83 -4.92
N ARG A 629 -13.15 -6.76 -5.79
CA ARG A 629 -14.58 -7.02 -6.05
C ARG A 629 -15.34 -7.49 -4.79
N ARG A 630 -14.62 -8.16 -3.87
CA ARG A 630 -15.10 -8.61 -2.55
C ARG A 630 -15.38 -7.46 -1.57
N LEU A 631 -14.77 -6.28 -1.76
CA LEU A 631 -14.93 -5.09 -0.91
C LEU A 631 -15.99 -4.11 -1.45
N LYS A 632 -16.66 -4.46 -2.55
CA LYS A 632 -17.78 -3.65 -3.05
C LYS A 632 -19.02 -4.04 -2.26
N LEU A 633 -19.57 -3.10 -1.49
CA LEU A 633 -20.89 -3.21 -0.85
C LEU A 633 -21.97 -3.43 -1.91
N VAL A 634 -22.17 -4.68 -2.32
CA VAL A 634 -23.20 -5.08 -3.26
C VAL A 634 -24.27 -5.91 -2.53
N ARG A 635 -23.95 -6.50 -1.37
CA ARG A 635 -24.84 -7.37 -0.60
C ARG A 635 -24.69 -7.14 0.92
N GLY A 636 -25.68 -7.59 1.71
CA GLY A 636 -25.66 -7.49 3.19
C GLY A 636 -24.49 -8.23 3.86
N ARG A 637 -23.81 -9.14 3.14
CA ARG A 637 -22.59 -9.84 3.60
C ARG A 637 -21.32 -8.99 3.57
N ASP A 638 -21.37 -7.79 2.98
CA ASP A 638 -20.23 -6.87 2.84
C ASP A 638 -20.30 -5.72 3.86
N ALA A 639 -21.15 -5.85 4.89
CA ALA A 639 -21.39 -4.82 5.91
C ALA A 639 -20.16 -4.51 6.77
N ASP A 640 -19.21 -5.44 6.86
CA ASP A 640 -17.91 -5.30 7.52
C ASP A 640 -16.86 -4.53 6.69
N HIS A 641 -17.22 -4.09 5.49
CA HIS A 641 -16.33 -3.40 4.56
C HIS A 641 -16.71 -1.93 4.32
N VAL A 642 -17.45 -1.31 5.23
CA VAL A 642 -17.78 0.13 5.18
C VAL A 642 -16.53 0.96 5.48
N GLY A 643 -15.92 1.52 4.43
CA GLY A 643 -14.77 2.40 4.55
C GLY A 643 -15.13 3.88 4.81
N PRO A 644 -14.16 4.72 5.22
CA PRO A 644 -14.35 6.15 5.49
C PRO A 644 -15.09 6.91 4.39
N LYS A 645 -14.82 6.58 3.12
CA LYS A 645 -15.39 7.28 1.97
C LYS A 645 -16.88 7.03 1.76
N GLN A 646 -17.45 6.01 2.41
CA GLN A 646 -18.85 5.59 2.23
C GLN A 646 -19.82 6.23 3.24
N TRP A 647 -19.30 6.80 4.34
CA TRP A 647 -20.10 7.51 5.34
C TRP A 647 -20.72 8.79 4.78
N ARG A 648 -22.04 8.95 4.94
CA ARG A 648 -22.83 10.10 4.42
C ARG A 648 -23.62 10.83 5.51
N GLY A 649 -23.70 10.29 6.72
CA GLY A 649 -24.32 10.99 7.86
C GLY A 649 -23.53 12.23 8.27
N GLU A 650 -24.15 13.09 9.09
CA GLU A 650 -23.47 14.22 9.73
C GLU A 650 -22.55 13.69 10.83
N ILE A 651 -21.24 13.71 10.56
CA ILE A 651 -20.23 13.09 11.42
C ILE A 651 -19.19 14.07 11.97
N SER A 652 -19.44 15.37 11.87
CA SER A 652 -18.55 16.37 12.48
C SER A 652 -18.55 16.27 14.00
N ALA A 653 -17.40 16.46 14.64
CA ALA A 653 -17.26 16.36 16.08
C ALA A 653 -18.20 17.35 16.81
N GLY A 654 -18.35 18.56 16.27
CA GLY A 654 -19.20 19.62 16.82
C GLY A 654 -20.70 19.36 16.71
N SER A 655 -21.15 18.41 15.87
CA SER A 655 -22.57 18.07 15.77
C SER A 655 -23.06 17.16 16.90
N CYS A 656 -22.14 16.58 17.69
CA CYS A 656 -22.45 15.60 18.73
C CYS A 656 -22.44 16.22 20.13
N ASP A 657 -23.61 16.39 20.75
CA ASP A 657 -23.68 16.68 22.18
C ASP A 657 -23.53 15.38 22.96
N LEU A 658 -22.32 15.10 23.44
CA LEU A 658 -22.00 13.89 24.19
C LEU A 658 -22.87 13.68 25.43
N LYS A 659 -23.25 14.76 26.12
CA LYS A 659 -24.09 14.67 27.31
C LYS A 659 -25.51 14.26 26.94
N ALA A 660 -26.09 14.92 25.93
CA ALA A 660 -27.42 14.58 25.45
C ALA A 660 -27.47 13.14 24.89
N CYS A 661 -26.46 12.72 24.13
CA CYS A 661 -26.34 11.36 23.61
C CYS A 661 -26.22 10.33 24.74
N TRP A 662 -25.46 10.64 25.79
CA TRP A 662 -25.34 9.78 26.96
C TRP A 662 -26.68 9.59 27.66
N GLU A 663 -27.37 10.68 28.00
CA GLU A 663 -28.68 10.66 28.65
C GLU A 663 -29.72 9.92 27.81
N ALA A 664 -29.75 10.17 26.49
CA ALA A 664 -30.64 9.48 25.56
C ALA A 664 -30.36 7.97 25.50
N GLY A 665 -29.08 7.57 25.50
CA GLY A 665 -28.68 6.16 25.49
C GLY A 665 -29.06 5.42 26.76
N VAL A 666 -28.92 6.06 27.93
CA VAL A 666 -29.37 5.51 29.22
C VAL A 666 -30.89 5.30 29.21
N VAL A 667 -31.65 6.32 28.81
CA VAL A 667 -33.12 6.24 28.74
C VAL A 667 -33.58 5.13 27.78
N ALA A 668 -32.91 4.99 26.64
CA ALA A 668 -33.19 3.91 25.69
C ALA A 668 -32.91 2.53 26.29
N ALA A 669 -31.78 2.36 26.97
CA ALA A 669 -31.41 1.10 27.62
C ALA A 669 -32.43 0.72 28.72
N GLU A 670 -32.80 1.66 29.60
CA GLU A 670 -33.81 1.44 30.64
C GLU A 670 -35.18 1.08 30.04
N SER A 671 -35.56 1.72 28.92
CA SER A 671 -36.82 1.38 28.23
C SER A 671 -36.82 -0.04 27.67
N ILE A 672 -35.68 -0.53 27.16
CA ILE A 672 -35.54 -1.88 26.61
C ILE A 672 -35.54 -2.92 27.74
N LEU A 673 -34.83 -2.66 28.84
CA LEU A 673 -34.82 -3.54 30.01
C LEU A 673 -36.24 -3.69 30.59
N ARG A 674 -37.00 -2.59 30.68
CA ARG A 674 -38.42 -2.60 31.09
C ARG A 674 -39.30 -3.36 30.12
N LYS A 675 -39.13 -3.15 28.81
CA LYS A 675 -39.87 -3.86 27.74
C LYS A 675 -39.73 -5.38 27.87
N HIS A 676 -38.53 -5.88 28.16
CA HIS A 676 -38.25 -7.31 28.25
C HIS A 676 -38.32 -7.87 29.69
N SER A 677 -38.87 -7.12 30.65
CA SER A 677 -39.04 -7.56 32.05
C SER A 677 -37.76 -8.08 32.70
N VAL A 678 -36.64 -7.42 32.43
CA VAL A 678 -35.33 -7.72 33.04
C VAL A 678 -35.27 -6.97 34.37
N SER A 679 -34.99 -7.68 35.47
CA SER A 679 -34.95 -7.12 36.83
C SER A 679 -33.94 -5.97 36.91
N GLU A 680 -34.37 -4.71 36.89
CA GLU A 680 -33.44 -3.58 37.04
C GLU A 680 -32.66 -3.72 38.34
N PRO A 681 -31.32 -3.84 38.31
CA PRO A 681 -30.55 -3.50 39.48
C PRO A 681 -30.67 -1.97 39.60
N LYS A 682 -31.60 -1.49 40.44
CA LYS A 682 -31.68 -0.11 40.96
C LYS A 682 -31.01 0.94 40.07
N SER A 683 -31.76 1.66 39.22
CA SER A 683 -31.35 2.78 38.33
C SER A 683 -29.82 2.98 38.18
N PHE A 684 -29.27 2.93 36.95
CA PHE A 684 -27.83 3.09 36.71
C PHE A 684 -27.19 4.27 37.47
N ALA A 685 -27.91 5.38 37.64
CA ALA A 685 -27.47 6.53 38.44
C ALA A 685 -27.20 6.18 39.92
N GLU A 686 -28.05 5.37 40.54
CA GLU A 686 -27.84 4.88 41.91
C GLU A 686 -26.67 3.89 41.97
N HIS A 687 -26.59 2.95 41.03
CA HIS A 687 -25.52 1.95 41.01
C HIS A 687 -24.13 2.59 40.84
N PHE A 688 -23.98 3.52 39.90
CA PHE A 688 -22.73 4.23 39.63
C PHE A 688 -22.45 5.37 40.62
N SER A 689 -23.34 5.68 41.56
CA SER A 689 -23.05 6.60 42.67
C SER A 689 -22.05 6.02 43.69
N ARG A 690 -21.84 4.70 43.65
CA ARG A 690 -20.93 3.99 44.55
C ARG A 690 -19.46 4.26 44.16
N PRO A 691 -18.55 4.40 45.14
CA PRO A 691 -17.14 4.63 44.84
C PRO A 691 -16.53 3.43 44.10
N ASN A 692 -15.70 3.70 43.10
CA ASN A 692 -15.01 2.72 42.26
C ASN A 692 -15.94 1.80 41.44
N VAL A 693 -17.18 2.21 41.16
CA VAL A 693 -18.13 1.50 40.31
C VAL A 693 -18.41 2.33 39.06
N ASP A 694 -18.20 1.74 37.88
CA ASP A 694 -18.48 2.34 36.58
C ASP A 694 -18.75 1.24 35.53
N LEU A 695 -18.95 1.61 34.26
CA LEU A 695 -19.20 0.64 33.19
C LEU A 695 -18.02 -0.31 32.91
N LEU A 696 -16.79 0.07 33.26
CA LEU A 696 -15.63 -0.82 33.17
C LEU A 696 -15.43 -1.65 34.44
N ARG A 697 -16.05 -1.25 35.56
CA ARG A 697 -15.99 -1.90 36.87
C ARG A 697 -17.39 -2.08 37.45
N PRO A 698 -18.25 -2.89 36.82
CA PRO A 698 -19.66 -2.99 37.16
C PRO A 698 -19.90 -3.49 38.60
N PHE A 699 -19.04 -4.39 39.10
CA PHE A 699 -19.11 -4.90 40.48
C PHE A 699 -18.32 -4.06 41.50
N GLY A 700 -17.59 -3.04 41.02
CA GLY A 700 -16.61 -2.28 41.80
C GLY A 700 -15.26 -2.97 41.94
N GLY A 701 -14.21 -2.18 42.18
CA GLY A 701 -12.86 -2.71 42.44
C GLY A 701 -12.03 -2.95 41.18
N LYS A 702 -11.75 -4.21 40.84
CA LYS A 702 -10.89 -4.60 39.69
C LYS A 702 -11.67 -4.59 38.38
N TYR A 703 -10.96 -4.37 37.26
CA TYR A 703 -11.52 -4.52 35.91
C TYR A 703 -11.83 -6.00 35.65
N PRO A 704 -13.04 -6.35 35.14
CA PRO A 704 -13.40 -7.74 34.81
C PRO A 704 -12.36 -8.41 33.89
N ALA A 705 -11.90 -7.73 32.85
CA ALA A 705 -10.91 -8.24 31.90
C ALA A 705 -9.54 -8.59 32.53
N LEU A 706 -9.25 -8.13 33.75
CA LEU A 706 -8.01 -8.48 34.48
C LEU A 706 -8.21 -9.66 35.45
N SER A 707 -9.37 -10.30 35.44
CA SER A 707 -9.66 -11.46 36.30
C SER A 707 -8.84 -12.68 35.85
N ALA A 708 -8.24 -13.39 36.82
CA ALA A 708 -7.51 -14.64 36.58
C ALA A 708 -8.43 -15.86 36.37
N GLU A 709 -9.75 -15.66 36.41
CA GLU A 709 -10.72 -16.73 36.11
C GLU A 709 -10.61 -17.11 34.63
N ASN A 710 -10.41 -18.41 34.36
CA ASN A 710 -10.30 -18.93 33.00
C ASN A 710 -11.47 -18.47 32.13
N ASP A 711 -11.14 -17.83 31.01
CA ASP A 711 -12.12 -17.50 29.98
C ASP A 711 -12.72 -18.80 29.43
N ARG A 712 -14.04 -18.95 29.59
CA ARG A 712 -14.77 -20.14 29.14
C ARG A 712 -14.80 -20.25 27.60
N SER A 713 -14.62 -19.13 26.89
CA SER A 713 -14.63 -19.05 25.42
C SER A 713 -13.33 -19.56 24.76
N LEU A 714 -12.25 -19.72 25.53
CA LEU A 714 -10.96 -20.22 25.08
C LEU A 714 -10.80 -21.71 25.44
N ALA A 715 -11.12 -22.61 24.51
CA ALA A 715 -10.83 -24.04 24.71
C ALA A 715 -9.31 -24.30 24.73
N ASN A 716 -8.83 -25.00 25.77
CA ASN A 716 -7.47 -25.54 25.91
C ASN A 716 -6.30 -24.55 25.76
N THR A 717 -6.29 -23.47 26.54
CA THR A 717 -5.02 -22.79 26.88
C THR A 717 -4.68 -23.05 28.33
N SER A 718 -3.40 -23.39 28.59
CA SER A 718 -2.85 -23.53 29.93
C SER A 718 -3.20 -22.29 30.77
N PRO A 719 -3.54 -22.44 32.06
CA PRO A 719 -3.82 -21.27 32.89
C PRO A 719 -2.62 -20.32 32.87
N PRO A 720 -2.83 -18.99 32.73
CA PRO A 720 -1.75 -18.04 32.82
C PRO A 720 -1.09 -18.15 34.19
N THR A 721 0.22 -18.34 34.20
CA THR A 721 1.02 -18.39 35.42
C THR A 721 0.96 -17.04 36.12
N ASP A 722 0.41 -17.00 37.34
CA ASP A 722 0.48 -15.91 38.32
C ASP A 722 0.05 -14.50 37.89
N ALA A 723 -1.22 -14.33 37.49
CA ALA A 723 -1.89 -13.01 37.51
C ALA A 723 -2.37 -12.59 38.93
N SER A 724 -2.10 -13.40 39.96
CA SER A 724 -2.66 -13.29 41.32
C SER A 724 -2.14 -12.09 42.13
N SER A 725 -1.14 -11.34 41.64
CA SER A 725 -0.46 -10.27 42.40
C SER A 725 -0.45 -8.88 41.76
N VAL A 726 -1.20 -8.63 40.68
CA VAL A 726 -1.24 -7.28 40.08
C VAL A 726 -2.07 -6.34 40.96
N ASP A 727 -1.40 -5.73 41.94
CA ASP A 727 -1.83 -4.49 42.58
C ASP A 727 -1.55 -3.35 41.59
N MET A 728 -2.57 -2.90 40.86
CA MET A 728 -2.51 -1.64 40.10
C MET A 728 -2.74 -0.44 41.03
N SER A 729 -2.08 -0.40 42.18
CA SER A 729 -1.70 0.89 42.72
C SER A 729 -0.83 1.52 41.64
N ILE A 730 -1.35 2.53 40.96
CA ILE A 730 -0.62 3.33 39.97
C ILE A 730 0.48 4.04 40.77
N ASN A 731 1.55 3.31 41.08
CA ASN A 731 2.83 3.92 41.31
C ASN A 731 3.07 4.74 40.04
N PRO A 732 3.34 6.05 40.14
CA PRO A 732 3.61 6.86 38.97
C PRO A 732 4.72 6.13 38.21
N VAL A 733 4.36 5.59 37.04
CA VAL A 733 5.33 4.97 36.14
C VAL A 733 6.43 6.00 36.00
N SER A 734 7.67 5.61 36.31
CA SER A 734 8.81 6.50 36.20
C SER A 734 8.72 7.21 34.86
N GLN A 735 8.69 8.55 34.86
CA GLN A 735 8.69 9.33 33.62
C GLN A 735 9.77 8.76 32.70
N PHE A 736 9.36 8.24 31.54
CA PHE A 736 10.31 7.83 30.53
C PHE A 736 11.08 9.08 30.13
N ASP A 737 12.40 9.07 30.33
CA ASP A 737 13.23 10.22 29.98
C ASP A 737 13.59 10.10 28.50
N TYR A 738 12.73 10.69 27.66
CA TYR A 738 12.91 10.74 26.21
C TYR A 738 14.31 11.23 25.82
N GLN A 739 14.83 12.26 26.49
CA GLN A 739 16.12 12.85 26.13
C GLN A 739 17.27 11.92 26.53
N ALA A 740 17.23 11.33 27.72
CA ALA A 740 18.25 10.37 28.13
C ALA A 740 18.24 9.09 27.26
N ALA A 741 17.05 8.62 26.86
CA ALA A 741 16.90 7.49 25.95
C ALA A 741 17.44 7.80 24.54
N LEU A 742 17.19 9.02 24.05
CA LEU A 742 17.71 9.52 22.78
C LEU A 742 19.25 9.63 22.83
N ASP A 743 19.81 10.26 23.87
CA ASP A 743 21.25 10.44 24.04
C ASP A 743 21.98 9.09 24.15
N LYS A 744 21.41 8.14 24.91
CA LYS A 744 21.94 6.77 25.02
C LYS A 744 21.98 6.07 23.66
N ALA A 745 20.90 6.15 22.89
CA ALA A 745 20.83 5.48 21.60
C ALA A 745 21.65 6.20 20.50
N GLN A 746 21.78 7.53 20.54
CA GLN A 746 22.67 8.29 19.66
C GLN A 746 24.16 8.00 19.92
N SER A 747 24.54 7.73 21.18
CA SER A 747 25.90 7.32 21.53
C SER A 747 26.28 5.94 20.95
N ILE A 748 25.29 5.08 20.71
CA ILE A 748 25.46 3.74 20.10
C ILE A 748 25.49 3.83 18.57
N ALA A 749 24.79 4.81 17.97
CA ALA A 749 24.73 5.08 16.54
C ALA A 749 26.04 5.72 16.02
N THR A 750 27.16 5.01 16.18
CA THR A 750 28.46 5.41 15.61
C THR A 750 28.49 5.08 14.12
N SER A 751 29.12 5.94 13.32
CA SER A 751 29.21 5.89 11.86
C SER A 751 29.37 4.48 11.28
N LEU A 752 28.46 4.11 10.37
CA LEU A 752 28.58 2.93 9.51
C LEU A 752 29.82 3.08 8.63
N GLU A 753 30.95 2.53 9.08
CA GLU A 753 32.14 2.39 8.26
C GLU A 753 31.82 1.53 7.03
N PRO A 754 32.38 1.84 5.85
CA PRO A 754 32.19 1.02 4.65
C PRO A 754 32.58 -0.43 4.93
N HIS A 755 31.62 -1.36 4.83
CA HIS A 755 31.85 -2.78 5.06
C HIS A 755 31.78 -3.57 3.74
N SER A 756 32.51 -4.69 3.70
CA SER A 756 32.45 -5.63 2.58
C SER A 756 31.23 -6.53 2.71
N VAL A 757 30.55 -6.83 1.59
CA VAL A 757 29.51 -7.88 1.54
C VAL A 757 30.09 -9.30 1.51
N PHE A 758 31.42 -9.43 1.51
CA PHE A 758 32.16 -10.68 1.57
C PHE A 758 32.89 -10.83 2.91
N ALA A 759 32.96 -12.06 3.42
CA ALA A 759 33.71 -12.45 4.61
C ALA A 759 34.56 -13.71 4.33
N SER A 760 35.63 -13.89 5.09
CA SER A 760 36.51 -15.06 5.00
C SER A 760 35.84 -16.28 5.64
N ILE A 761 35.86 -17.42 4.95
CA ILE A 761 35.30 -18.69 5.47
C ILE A 761 36.36 -19.62 6.06
N ASP A 762 37.65 -19.35 5.83
CA ASP A 762 38.76 -20.16 6.31
C ASP A 762 40.02 -19.31 6.56
N SER A 763 41.04 -19.96 7.13
CA SER A 763 42.37 -19.40 7.36
C SER A 763 43.15 -19.09 6.08
N ASP A 764 42.72 -19.66 4.95
CA ASP A 764 43.36 -19.51 3.64
C ASP A 764 42.87 -18.25 2.91
N GLY A 765 41.88 -17.54 3.48
CA GLY A 765 41.40 -16.26 2.98
C GLY A 765 40.33 -16.36 1.89
N HIS A 766 39.68 -17.52 1.73
CA HIS A 766 38.60 -17.65 0.75
C HIS A 766 37.41 -16.77 1.11
N LEU A 767 37.03 -15.89 0.19
CA LEU A 767 35.93 -14.96 0.39
C LEU A 767 34.61 -15.55 -0.09
N CYS A 768 33.61 -15.54 0.78
CA CYS A 768 32.23 -15.90 0.47
C CYS A 768 31.31 -14.71 0.74
N HIS A 769 30.23 -14.60 -0.02
CA HIS A 769 29.23 -13.57 0.22
C HIS A 769 28.54 -13.81 1.57
N LYS A 770 28.44 -12.80 2.43
CA LYS A 770 27.89 -12.92 3.80
C LYS A 770 26.50 -13.51 3.85
N LYS A 771 25.62 -13.12 2.91
CA LYS A 771 24.31 -13.76 2.72
C LYS A 771 24.37 -15.28 2.55
N ALA A 772 25.36 -15.80 1.82
CA ALA A 772 25.54 -17.24 1.64
C ALA A 772 26.06 -17.88 2.93
N ILE A 773 26.96 -17.23 3.66
CA ILE A 773 27.47 -17.69 4.96
C ILE A 773 26.32 -17.85 5.96
N VAL A 774 25.57 -16.77 6.22
CA VAL A 774 24.43 -16.79 7.16
C VAL A 774 23.44 -17.89 6.78
N ARG A 775 23.02 -17.94 5.51
CA ARG A 775 22.11 -19.00 5.04
C ARG A 775 22.68 -20.39 5.29
N THR A 776 23.94 -20.65 4.93
CA THR A 776 24.57 -21.96 5.04
C THR A 776 24.60 -22.40 6.51
N TYR A 777 25.06 -21.54 7.41
CA TYR A 777 25.20 -21.87 8.82
C TYR A 777 23.86 -22.08 9.56
N PHE A 778 22.79 -21.38 9.14
CA PHE A 778 21.45 -21.52 9.71
C PHE A 778 20.54 -22.52 8.96
N ASP A 779 20.96 -23.06 7.80
CA ASP A 779 20.19 -24.07 7.05
C ASP A 779 20.40 -25.46 7.67
N VAL A 780 19.37 -25.93 8.37
CA VAL A 780 19.37 -27.23 9.05
C VAL A 780 19.24 -28.40 8.06
N THR A 781 18.96 -28.13 6.79
CA THR A 781 18.74 -29.15 5.75
C THR A 781 19.98 -29.49 4.92
N GLN A 782 21.18 -29.10 5.37
CA GLN A 782 22.43 -29.38 4.67
C GLN A 782 22.68 -30.88 4.42
N ASN A 783 22.17 -31.34 3.28
CA ASN A 783 22.70 -32.43 2.49
C ASN A 783 22.85 -31.96 1.02
N ILE A 784 23.35 -30.73 0.86
CA ILE A 784 23.52 -30.02 -0.44
C ILE A 784 24.54 -30.73 -1.36
N HIS A 785 25.33 -31.68 -0.83
CA HIS A 785 26.28 -32.46 -1.62
C HIS A 785 25.64 -33.48 -2.59
N SER A 786 24.34 -33.76 -2.51
CA SER A 786 23.68 -34.78 -3.32
C SER A 786 22.76 -34.27 -4.45
N SER A 787 22.58 -32.95 -4.63
CA SER A 787 21.77 -32.44 -5.75
C SER A 787 22.54 -32.51 -7.07
N HIS A 788 21.94 -33.08 -8.11
CA HIS A 788 22.51 -33.15 -9.46
C HIS A 788 22.46 -31.80 -10.24
N ASP A 789 21.75 -30.78 -9.74
CA ASP A 789 21.62 -29.47 -10.41
C ASP A 789 22.76 -28.50 -10.05
N ARG A 790 23.51 -28.06 -11.07
CA ARG A 790 24.65 -27.15 -10.94
C ARG A 790 24.25 -25.73 -10.47
N LEU A 791 23.09 -25.21 -10.86
CA LEU A 791 22.64 -23.88 -10.45
C LEU A 791 22.14 -23.87 -9.00
N GLN A 792 21.52 -24.96 -8.55
CA GLN A 792 21.17 -25.18 -7.16
C GLN A 792 22.40 -25.31 -6.26
N ARG A 793 23.46 -25.99 -6.73
CA ARG A 793 24.75 -26.11 -6.00
C ARG A 793 25.54 -24.81 -5.91
N VAL A 794 25.46 -23.92 -6.90
CA VAL A 794 26.33 -22.73 -6.98
C VAL A 794 25.61 -21.43 -6.58
N ARG A 795 24.29 -21.32 -6.73
CA ARG A 795 23.52 -20.09 -6.48
C ARG A 795 22.16 -20.28 -5.78
N GLY A 796 21.71 -21.52 -5.57
CA GLY A 796 20.55 -21.82 -4.72
C GLY A 796 19.17 -21.41 -5.25
N PHE A 797 18.98 -21.27 -6.57
CA PHE A 797 17.66 -21.14 -7.20
C PHE A 797 17.60 -21.88 -8.56
N THR A 798 16.40 -22.31 -8.98
CA THR A 798 16.11 -22.92 -10.29
C THR A 798 15.47 -21.93 -11.26
N ILE A 799 15.77 -22.05 -12.56
CA ILE A 799 15.05 -21.32 -13.61
C ILE A 799 13.85 -22.17 -14.01
N GLY A 800 12.66 -21.73 -13.62
CA GLY A 800 11.40 -22.39 -13.94
C GLY A 800 10.58 -22.61 -12.68
N GLY A 801 9.64 -21.69 -12.44
CA GLY A 801 8.64 -21.84 -11.39
C GLY A 801 7.94 -23.19 -11.53
N LYS A 802 8.31 -24.12 -10.65
CA LYS A 802 7.49 -25.26 -10.31
C LYS A 802 7.15 -25.13 -8.83
N THR A 803 5.84 -25.10 -8.64
CA THR A 803 5.02 -25.00 -7.45
C THR A 803 5.64 -25.51 -6.15
N TRP A 804 5.51 -24.66 -5.12
CA TRP A 804 5.66 -24.94 -3.70
C TRP A 804 4.53 -25.84 -3.19
N GLU A 805 4.53 -27.10 -3.62
CA GLU A 805 3.94 -28.15 -2.79
C GLU A 805 5.11 -28.98 -2.27
N ARG A 806 5.75 -28.44 -1.23
CA ARG A 806 6.48 -29.26 -0.27
C ARG A 806 5.56 -29.35 0.94
N GLU A 807 5.03 -30.55 1.16
CA GLU A 807 4.48 -30.92 2.46
C GLU A 807 5.51 -30.55 3.53
N ASP A 808 5.04 -29.93 4.62
CA ASP A 808 5.85 -29.52 5.75
C ASP A 808 6.73 -30.69 6.23
N VAL A 809 8.02 -30.59 5.94
CA VAL A 809 9.04 -31.44 6.56
C VAL A 809 9.72 -30.58 7.62
N ASP A 810 9.07 -30.51 8.78
CA ASP A 810 9.78 -30.20 10.01
C ASP A 810 10.78 -31.32 10.25
N GLY A 811 12.06 -30.95 10.21
CA GLY A 811 13.16 -31.90 10.18
C GLY A 811 14.41 -31.38 10.89
N ALA A 812 14.24 -30.98 12.16
CA ALA A 812 15.26 -30.93 13.21
C ALA A 812 14.54 -30.48 14.49
N THR A 813 14.55 -31.14 15.64
CA THR A 813 15.42 -32.17 16.21
C THR A 813 14.58 -32.83 17.32
N VAL A 814 15.14 -33.87 17.96
CA VAL A 814 14.68 -34.55 19.18
C VAL A 814 14.07 -35.92 18.88
N SER A 815 14.87 -36.92 19.25
CA SER A 815 14.48 -38.27 19.63
C SER A 815 13.21 -38.28 20.47
N ASN A 816 12.06 -38.30 19.82
CA ASN A 816 10.78 -38.64 20.44
C ASN A 816 10.45 -40.07 20.02
N LEU A 817 10.88 -41.04 20.84
CA LEU A 817 10.49 -42.46 20.77
C LEU A 817 8.96 -42.70 20.86
N THR A 818 8.16 -41.64 20.87
CA THR A 818 6.71 -41.67 21.04
C THR A 818 5.94 -41.60 19.72
N HIS A 819 6.59 -41.26 18.59
CA HIS A 819 5.95 -41.11 17.28
C HIS A 819 6.75 -41.77 16.14
N PHE A 820 6.05 -42.33 15.15
CA PHE A 820 6.57 -42.89 13.91
C PHE A 820 6.30 -41.91 12.76
N LEU A 821 7.34 -41.52 12.02
CA LEU A 821 7.33 -40.44 11.05
C LEU A 821 7.37 -40.93 9.60
N PHE A 822 6.93 -40.06 8.68
CA PHE A 822 7.17 -40.24 7.26
C PHE A 822 8.68 -40.30 6.99
N GLY A 823 9.13 -41.32 6.24
CA GLY A 823 10.55 -41.54 5.95
C GLY A 823 11.30 -42.38 6.98
N ASP A 824 10.68 -42.78 8.09
CA ASP A 824 11.27 -43.69 9.08
C ASP A 824 11.49 -45.10 8.51
N LEU A 825 12.41 -45.84 9.13
CA LEU A 825 12.69 -47.22 8.77
C LEU A 825 11.80 -48.18 9.58
N PHE A 826 11.32 -49.23 8.92
CA PHE A 826 10.58 -50.32 9.55
C PHE A 826 11.05 -51.68 9.03
N ALA A 827 10.86 -52.72 9.85
CA ALA A 827 11.12 -54.10 9.46
C ALA A 827 9.80 -54.91 9.45
N THR A 828 9.61 -55.74 8.43
CA THR A 828 8.43 -56.62 8.31
C THR A 828 8.79 -57.93 7.61
N PHE A 829 7.98 -58.98 7.77
CA PHE A 829 8.14 -60.19 6.97
C PHE A 829 7.25 -60.16 5.73
N LEU A 830 7.80 -60.58 4.60
CA LEU A 830 7.11 -60.73 3.33
C LEU A 830 7.03 -62.20 2.95
N CYS A 831 5.87 -62.63 2.46
CA CYS A 831 5.70 -63.93 1.84
C CYS A 831 5.73 -63.79 0.31
N TYR A 832 6.64 -64.54 -0.33
CA TYR A 832 6.74 -64.65 -1.78
C TYR A 832 6.19 -66.00 -2.24
N ASN A 833 5.25 -65.98 -3.19
CA ASN A 833 4.57 -67.16 -3.77
C ASN A 833 3.92 -68.13 -2.76
N GLY A 834 3.66 -67.69 -1.52
CA GLY A 834 2.98 -68.52 -0.50
C GLY A 834 3.88 -69.54 0.20
N THR A 835 5.14 -69.70 -0.22
CA THR A 835 6.04 -70.77 0.28
C THR A 835 7.40 -70.26 0.79
N HIS A 836 7.72 -68.98 0.58
CA HIS A 836 9.01 -68.40 0.97
C HIS A 836 8.81 -67.15 1.83
N LEU A 837 9.35 -67.18 3.05
CA LEU A 837 9.35 -66.05 3.97
C LEU A 837 10.66 -65.27 3.81
N GLY A 838 10.60 -63.94 3.80
CA GLY A 838 11.77 -63.08 3.85
C GLY A 838 11.55 -61.89 4.78
N LEU A 839 12.58 -61.50 5.53
CA LEU A 839 12.57 -60.29 6.35
C LEU A 839 12.93 -59.08 5.46
N ALA A 840 12.01 -58.14 5.33
CA ALA A 840 12.19 -56.90 4.59
C ALA A 840 12.47 -55.73 5.54
N LEU A 841 13.44 -54.90 5.16
CA LEU A 841 13.65 -53.57 5.72
C LEU A 841 13.12 -52.54 4.73
N GLY A 842 12.18 -51.72 5.16
CA GLY A 842 11.51 -50.71 4.34
C GLY A 842 11.69 -49.30 4.89
N ARG A 843 11.56 -48.31 4.02
CA ARG A 843 11.46 -46.89 4.37
C ARG A 843 10.05 -46.39 4.10
N THR A 844 9.43 -45.76 5.07
CA THR A 844 8.05 -45.26 4.96
C THR A 844 7.95 -44.18 3.88
N THR A 845 6.99 -44.35 2.98
CA THR A 845 6.66 -43.40 1.90
C THR A 845 5.21 -42.93 1.95
N LEU A 846 4.38 -43.45 2.87
CA LEU A 846 3.01 -43.00 3.09
C LEU A 846 2.48 -43.50 4.44
N ILE A 847 1.74 -42.65 5.16
CA ILE A 847 0.98 -43.01 6.36
C ILE A 847 -0.45 -42.50 6.18
N LYS A 848 -1.47 -43.35 6.42
CA LYS A 848 -2.90 -43.00 6.28
C LYS A 848 -3.78 -43.71 7.30
N ARG A 849 -4.93 -43.10 7.63
CA ARG A 849 -6.00 -43.74 8.44
C ARG A 849 -6.96 -44.54 7.55
N GLY A 850 -7.26 -45.77 7.93
CA GLY A 850 -8.25 -46.64 7.28
C GLY A 850 -7.66 -47.56 6.20
N LEU A 851 -8.56 -48.34 5.58
CA LEU A 851 -8.22 -49.34 4.57
C LEU A 851 -7.61 -48.68 3.30
N PRO A 852 -6.71 -49.39 2.60
CA PRO A 852 -6.10 -48.90 1.37
C PRO A 852 -7.16 -48.63 0.29
N GLY A 853 -7.26 -47.35 -0.12
CA GLY A 853 -8.27 -46.85 -1.07
C GLY A 853 -9.25 -45.83 -0.47
N SER A 854 -9.27 -45.65 0.85
CA SER A 854 -10.02 -44.57 1.51
C SER A 854 -9.45 -43.19 1.14
N LYS A 855 -10.33 -42.19 0.96
CA LYS A 855 -9.96 -40.79 0.68
C LYS A 855 -9.41 -40.05 1.91
N SER A 856 -8.68 -40.76 2.78
CA SER A 856 -8.07 -40.18 3.97
C SER A 856 -6.79 -39.42 3.58
N PRO A 857 -6.55 -38.22 4.14
CA PRO A 857 -5.32 -37.46 3.90
C PRO A 857 -4.08 -38.24 4.37
N SER A 858 -2.94 -38.03 3.71
CA SER A 858 -1.64 -38.49 4.19
C SER A 858 -1.28 -37.78 5.49
N LEU A 859 -0.63 -38.50 6.41
CA LEU A 859 -0.10 -37.94 7.64
C LEU A 859 1.43 -37.97 7.62
N SER A 860 2.04 -36.97 8.24
CA SER A 860 3.50 -36.85 8.42
C SER A 860 4.03 -37.62 9.63
N ALA A 861 3.17 -37.93 10.61
CA ALA A 861 3.52 -38.61 11.86
C ALA A 861 2.31 -39.36 12.46
N ILE A 862 2.57 -40.44 13.21
CA ILE A 862 1.58 -41.13 14.06
C ILE A 862 2.20 -41.51 15.42
N PRO A 863 1.43 -41.52 16.52
CA PRO A 863 1.95 -42.03 17.79
C PRO A 863 2.34 -43.51 17.70
N LEU A 864 3.53 -43.86 18.18
CA LEU A 864 4.05 -45.24 18.18
C LEU A 864 3.15 -46.18 19.00
N ALA A 865 2.57 -45.66 20.08
CA ALA A 865 1.63 -46.39 20.94
C ALA A 865 0.35 -46.79 20.20
N GLU A 866 -0.16 -45.94 19.30
CA GLU A 866 -1.32 -46.26 18.46
C GLU A 866 -0.96 -47.21 17.33
N LEU A 867 0.23 -47.07 16.76
CA LEU A 867 0.71 -47.96 15.71
C LEU A 867 0.89 -49.40 16.22
N ASN A 868 1.33 -49.55 17.47
CA ASN A 868 1.52 -50.84 18.12
C ASN A 868 0.23 -51.50 18.63
N LEU A 869 -0.94 -50.85 18.46
CA LEU A 869 -2.22 -51.48 18.79
C LEU A 869 -2.51 -52.65 17.85
N PRO A 870 -3.03 -53.79 18.35
CA PRO A 870 -3.41 -54.94 17.52
C PRO A 870 -4.42 -54.58 16.41
N THR A 871 -5.28 -53.60 16.69
CA THR A 871 -6.28 -53.04 15.79
C THR A 871 -5.93 -51.61 15.38
N SER A 872 -4.66 -51.36 15.08
CA SER A 872 -4.21 -50.05 14.61
C SER A 872 -5.02 -49.62 13.37
N PRO A 873 -5.68 -48.44 13.39
CA PRO A 873 -6.45 -47.93 12.26
C PRO A 873 -5.54 -47.37 11.15
N TRP A 874 -4.22 -47.54 11.27
CA TRP A 874 -3.21 -46.89 10.45
C TRP A 874 -2.60 -47.85 9.42
N THR A 875 -2.51 -47.41 8.17
CA THR A 875 -1.81 -48.12 7.09
C THR A 875 -0.50 -47.41 6.78
N ILE A 876 0.61 -48.17 6.82
CA ILE A 876 1.94 -47.72 6.41
C ILE A 876 2.29 -48.32 5.05
N CYS A 877 2.77 -47.49 4.13
CA CYS A 877 3.40 -47.95 2.89
C CYS A 877 4.85 -47.54 2.87
N GLY A 878 5.72 -48.37 2.29
CA GLY A 878 7.13 -48.06 2.19
C GLY A 878 7.84 -48.74 1.03
N GLN A 879 9.00 -48.19 0.69
CA GLN A 879 9.92 -48.77 -0.27
C GLN A 879 10.82 -49.78 0.43
N ILE A 880 10.89 -51.01 -0.07
CA ILE A 880 11.83 -52.03 0.43
C ILE A 880 13.26 -51.61 0.07
N LEU A 881 14.09 -51.46 1.08
CA LEU A 881 15.51 -51.15 0.95
C LEU A 881 16.37 -52.42 0.93
N SER A 882 15.99 -53.44 1.69
CA SER A 882 16.70 -54.72 1.76
C SER A 882 15.74 -55.86 2.07
N LEU A 883 16.00 -57.05 1.53
CA LEU A 883 15.20 -58.25 1.74
C LEU A 883 16.13 -59.44 2.03
N LEU A 884 15.95 -60.06 3.19
CA LEU A 884 16.69 -61.24 3.62
C LEU A 884 15.79 -62.49 3.54
N PRO A 885 16.03 -63.41 2.59
CA PRO A 885 15.25 -64.64 2.49
C PRO A 885 15.54 -65.58 3.68
N LEU A 886 14.48 -66.18 4.25
CA LEU A 886 14.56 -67.14 5.33
C LEU A 886 14.25 -68.54 4.79
N LYS A 887 15.15 -69.50 5.04
CA LYS A 887 14.90 -70.91 4.70
C LYS A 887 13.87 -71.48 5.69
N THR A 888 12.64 -71.67 5.22
CA THR A 888 11.61 -72.45 5.90
C THR A 888 11.68 -73.87 5.37
N ASP A 889 12.18 -74.82 6.18
CA ASP A 889 12.30 -76.23 5.81
C ASP A 889 10.91 -76.90 5.71
N GLY A 890 10.16 -76.60 4.65
CA GLY A 890 8.99 -77.36 4.19
C GLY A 890 7.74 -77.34 5.08
N LEU A 891 7.65 -76.50 6.11
CA LEU A 891 6.53 -76.49 7.08
C LEU A 891 5.50 -75.37 6.83
N ILE A 892 5.04 -75.18 5.60
CA ILE A 892 3.96 -74.23 5.27
C ILE A 892 2.88 -75.00 4.50
N GLU A 893 1.78 -75.35 5.17
CA GLU A 893 0.59 -75.91 4.51
C GLU A 893 -0.57 -74.89 4.52
N PRO A 894 -1.30 -74.72 3.40
CA PRO A 894 -2.53 -73.93 3.38
C PRO A 894 -3.69 -74.71 4.01
N LEU A 895 -4.40 -74.10 4.97
CA LEU A 895 -5.66 -74.66 5.49
C LEU A 895 -6.76 -74.55 4.42
N ALA A 896 -7.39 -75.69 4.08
CA ALA A 896 -8.65 -75.71 3.34
C ALA A 896 -9.82 -75.35 4.28
N LEU A 897 -10.81 -74.62 3.77
CA LEU A 897 -11.85 -73.94 4.56
C LEU A 897 -12.73 -74.83 5.46
N ASP A 898 -12.74 -76.16 5.29
CA ASP A 898 -13.74 -77.04 5.92
C ASP A 898 -13.25 -77.88 7.12
N ASP A 899 -11.96 -77.85 7.49
CA ASP A 899 -11.42 -78.68 8.58
C ASP A 899 -11.06 -77.87 9.85
N ARG A 900 -12.04 -77.13 10.39
CA ARG A 900 -11.98 -76.67 11.79
C ARG A 900 -12.15 -77.87 12.74
N ARG A 901 -11.05 -78.54 13.10
CA ARG A 901 -10.98 -79.27 14.37
C ARG A 901 -10.35 -78.37 15.43
N GLU A 902 -11.20 -78.00 16.37
CA GLU A 902 -10.95 -77.34 17.65
C GLU A 902 -9.48 -77.38 18.11
N VAL A 903 -8.78 -76.27 17.92
CA VAL A 903 -7.68 -75.90 18.80
C VAL A 903 -8.22 -74.81 19.72
N ASN A 904 -8.68 -75.26 20.89
CA ASN A 904 -9.12 -74.45 22.00
C ASN A 904 -7.92 -73.63 22.52
N ILE A 905 -7.94 -72.32 22.30
CA ILE A 905 -7.20 -71.39 23.16
C ILE A 905 -8.21 -70.33 23.59
N SER A 906 -8.54 -70.45 24.86
CA SER A 906 -9.60 -69.80 25.61
C SER A 906 -9.26 -68.35 25.95
N GLU A 907 -10.33 -67.54 26.03
CA GLU A 907 -10.45 -66.27 26.78
C GLU A 907 -9.89 -64.99 26.13
N SER A 908 -10.70 -64.38 25.25
CA SER A 908 -11.15 -62.98 25.44
C SER A 908 -12.25 -62.64 24.43
N GLU A 909 -13.45 -62.31 24.93
CA GLU A 909 -14.57 -61.71 24.21
C GLU A 909 -14.12 -60.35 23.60
N TYR A 910 -14.45 -59.89 22.39
CA TYR A 910 -15.71 -59.75 21.68
C TYR A 910 -15.39 -59.53 20.19
N ILE A 911 -16.16 -60.08 19.25
CA ILE A 911 -16.70 -59.35 18.06
C ILE A 911 -17.73 -60.23 17.34
N GLN A 912 -18.90 -59.65 17.09
CA GLN A 912 -19.93 -60.13 16.18
C GLN A 912 -19.84 -59.38 14.84
N GLN A 913 -20.20 -60.10 13.75
CA GLN A 913 -20.71 -59.64 12.45
C GLN A 913 -19.76 -58.87 11.49
N VAL A 914 -19.27 -59.58 10.47
CA VAL A 914 -19.03 -59.01 9.13
C VAL A 914 -19.52 -60.00 8.07
N ILE A 915 -20.63 -59.65 7.39
CA ILE A 915 -21.01 -60.22 6.10
C ILE A 915 -20.69 -59.16 5.04
N GLY A 916 -19.94 -59.53 3.99
CA GLY A 916 -19.70 -58.66 2.85
C GLY A 916 -18.65 -59.20 1.88
N SER A 917 -19.12 -60.01 0.93
CA SER A 917 -18.41 -60.71 -0.14
C SER A 917 -17.44 -59.85 -0.98
N ASN A 918 -16.25 -60.40 -1.26
CA ASN A 918 -15.75 -60.56 -2.64
C ASN A 918 -14.64 -61.62 -2.69
N SER A 919 -14.95 -62.68 -3.44
CA SER A 919 -14.17 -63.89 -3.66
C SER A 919 -12.81 -63.64 -4.31
N GLU A 920 -11.82 -64.44 -3.88
CA GLU A 920 -10.48 -64.71 -4.47
C GLU A 920 -9.22 -64.11 -3.81
N ARG A 921 -9.29 -63.36 -2.68
CA ARG A 921 -8.08 -62.82 -2.01
C ARG A 921 -7.74 -63.30 -0.59
N ASP A 922 -8.54 -64.19 0.01
CA ASP A 922 -8.33 -64.59 1.40
C ASP A 922 -7.77 -66.01 1.51
N LYS A 923 -6.45 -66.12 1.68
CA LYS A 923 -5.78 -67.32 2.22
C LYS A 923 -4.87 -66.89 3.37
N THR A 924 -5.27 -67.20 4.60
CA THR A 924 -4.47 -66.98 5.81
C THR A 924 -3.50 -68.15 5.97
N TRP A 925 -2.21 -67.87 6.15
CA TRP A 925 -1.16 -68.88 6.32
C TRP A 925 -0.69 -68.89 7.77
N ILE A 926 -0.68 -70.07 8.40
CA ILE A 926 -0.21 -70.25 9.78
C ILE A 926 1.22 -70.80 9.74
N PHE A 927 2.16 -70.09 10.36
CA PHE A 927 3.54 -70.54 10.46
C PHE A 927 3.79 -71.23 11.81
N PRO A 928 4.52 -72.36 11.86
CA PRO A 928 4.87 -72.98 13.14
C PRO A 928 5.76 -72.05 13.98
N ASN A 929 5.45 -71.90 15.27
CA ASN A 929 6.20 -71.06 16.22
C ASN A 929 7.72 -71.25 16.18
N LYS A 930 8.20 -72.47 15.89
CA LYS A 930 9.63 -72.78 15.81
C LYS A 930 10.36 -72.06 14.65
N ALA A 931 9.67 -71.81 13.53
CA ALA A 931 10.25 -71.09 12.38
C ALA A 931 10.34 -69.59 12.64
N LEU A 932 9.30 -69.01 13.25
CA LEU A 932 9.26 -67.61 13.69
C LEU A 932 10.32 -67.33 14.77
N LEU A 933 10.46 -68.22 15.74
CA LEU A 933 11.46 -68.10 16.81
C LEU A 933 12.90 -68.15 16.27
N SER A 934 13.17 -69.01 15.27
CA SER A 934 14.48 -69.10 14.59
C SER A 934 14.82 -67.82 13.81
N ALA A 935 13.85 -67.25 13.10
CA ALA A 935 14.02 -65.99 12.39
C ALA A 935 14.23 -64.81 13.36
N TRP A 936 13.48 -64.79 14.46
CA TRP A 936 13.60 -63.79 15.51
C TRP A 936 14.98 -63.82 16.19
N MET A 937 15.49 -65.01 16.52
CA MET A 937 16.81 -65.16 17.13
C MET A 937 17.94 -64.69 16.19
N ARG A 938 17.89 -65.00 14.89
CA ARG A 938 18.91 -64.54 13.92
C ARG A 938 18.92 -63.02 13.73
N LEU A 939 17.74 -62.41 13.80
CA LEU A 939 17.59 -60.97 13.71
C LEU A 939 18.07 -60.27 14.98
N LYS A 940 17.71 -60.82 16.15
CA LYS A 940 18.23 -60.37 17.44
C LYS A 940 19.75 -60.44 17.48
N ASP A 941 20.36 -61.57 17.09
CA ASP A 941 21.82 -61.73 17.00
C ASP A 941 22.47 -60.70 16.05
N ARG A 942 21.77 -60.31 14.97
CA ARG A 942 22.27 -59.31 14.00
C ARG A 942 22.17 -57.87 14.53
N ILE A 943 21.11 -57.55 15.27
CA ILE A 943 20.93 -56.24 15.90
C ILE A 943 21.90 -56.09 17.09
N GLU A 944 22.10 -57.16 17.87
CA GLU A 944 23.05 -57.16 18.99
C GLU A 944 24.53 -57.12 18.52
N SER A 945 24.83 -57.56 17.29
CA SER A 945 26.20 -57.52 16.72
C SER A 945 26.53 -56.23 15.94
N ASP A 946 25.56 -55.35 15.67
CA ASP A 946 25.76 -54.07 14.98
C ASP A 946 25.06 -52.93 15.74
N SER A 947 25.82 -52.24 16.58
CA SER A 947 25.33 -51.16 17.45
C SER A 947 24.73 -49.97 16.70
N THR A 948 24.97 -49.84 15.39
CA THR A 948 24.43 -48.74 14.58
C THR A 948 22.98 -48.97 14.13
N LEU A 949 22.48 -50.21 14.22
CA LEU A 949 21.10 -50.59 13.89
C LEU A 949 20.14 -50.41 15.06
N HIS A 950 20.64 -50.45 16.30
CA HIS A 950 19.81 -50.39 17.50
C HIS A 950 19.07 -49.05 17.64
N ASP A 951 19.71 -47.94 17.23
CA ASP A 951 19.14 -46.59 17.31
C ASP A 951 18.31 -46.19 16.08
N LYS A 952 18.25 -47.02 15.03
CA LYS A 952 17.67 -46.67 13.70
C LYS A 952 16.40 -47.45 13.33
N LEU A 953 15.95 -48.37 14.16
CA LEU A 953 14.76 -49.22 13.92
C LEU A 953 13.77 -49.09 15.08
N PRO A 954 12.95 -48.03 15.12
CA PRO A 954 12.07 -47.75 16.25
C PRO A 954 10.82 -48.65 16.34
N VAL A 955 10.47 -49.39 15.28
CA VAL A 955 9.26 -50.25 15.26
C VAL A 955 9.55 -51.63 14.68
N PHE A 956 9.33 -52.66 15.50
CA PHE A 956 9.06 -54.02 15.07
C PHE A 956 7.58 -54.29 15.29
N ALA A 957 6.82 -54.60 14.24
CA ALA A 957 5.44 -55.06 14.40
C ALA A 957 5.44 -56.34 15.26
N ALA A 958 4.78 -56.27 16.42
CA ALA A 958 4.68 -57.39 17.34
C ALA A 958 3.94 -58.57 16.67
N VAL A 959 4.51 -59.77 16.76
CA VAL A 959 3.90 -61.01 16.30
C VAL A 959 2.83 -61.41 17.31
N ASN A 960 1.55 -61.26 16.95
CA ASN A 960 0.43 -61.89 17.68
C ASN A 960 -0.08 -63.09 16.87
N ASP A 961 -0.05 -64.28 17.47
CA ASP A 961 -0.67 -65.53 17.03
C ASP A 961 -0.35 -66.03 15.60
N GLY A 962 0.89 -65.84 15.14
CA GLY A 962 1.47 -66.64 14.05
C GLY A 962 0.84 -66.49 12.65
N CYS A 963 -0.01 -65.49 12.44
CA CYS A 963 -0.69 -65.20 11.16
C CYS A 963 -0.10 -63.95 10.49
N PHE A 964 0.15 -64.01 9.17
CA PHE A 964 0.68 -62.89 8.36
C PHE A 964 -0.23 -62.60 7.15
N PRO A 965 -0.53 -61.32 6.82
CA PRO A 965 -1.35 -61.01 5.64
C PRO A 965 -0.58 -60.50 4.39
N TYR A 966 0.76 -60.50 4.37
CA TYR A 966 1.51 -59.77 3.31
C TYR A 966 1.97 -60.64 2.13
N HIS A 967 1.49 -60.31 0.92
CA HIS A 967 1.93 -60.87 -0.36
C HIS A 967 2.67 -59.83 -1.22
N ALA A 968 3.81 -60.19 -1.81
CA ALA A 968 4.50 -59.38 -2.83
C ALA A 968 3.96 -59.71 -4.24
N ALA A 969 3.45 -58.73 -4.98
CA ALA A 969 2.99 -58.90 -6.36
C ALA A 969 4.15 -58.72 -7.39
N PRO A 970 4.15 -59.41 -8.54
CA PRO A 970 5.19 -59.28 -9.57
C PRO A 970 5.16 -57.89 -10.24
N ALA A 971 6.34 -57.45 -10.69
CA ALA A 971 6.66 -56.09 -11.07
C ALA A 971 5.90 -55.54 -12.30
N GLU A 972 4.79 -54.83 -12.06
CA GLU A 972 4.39 -53.64 -12.82
C GLU A 972 3.92 -52.56 -11.84
N GLY A 973 4.80 -51.62 -11.53
CA GLY A 973 4.52 -50.33 -10.89
C GLY A 973 3.36 -50.21 -9.89
N ARG A 974 3.72 -50.25 -8.59
CA ARG A 974 2.98 -49.75 -7.41
C ARG A 974 1.98 -50.70 -6.74
N ILE A 975 2.04 -50.66 -5.40
CA ILE A 975 1.10 -51.13 -4.36
C ILE A 975 1.38 -52.55 -3.82
N ILE A 976 1.89 -52.60 -2.57
CA ILE A 976 1.71 -53.75 -1.64
C ILE A 976 0.63 -53.32 -0.65
N GLN A 977 -0.42 -54.11 -0.51
CA GLN A 977 -1.68 -53.77 0.17
C GLN A 977 -1.75 -54.51 1.52
N CYS A 978 -1.97 -53.79 2.63
CA CYS A 978 -2.29 -54.38 3.94
C CYS A 978 -3.81 -54.61 4.04
N MET A 979 -4.23 -55.84 4.32
CA MET A 979 -5.56 -56.15 4.88
C MET A 979 -5.35 -57.05 6.09
N ALA A 980 -5.90 -56.69 7.25
CA ALA A 980 -5.89 -57.54 8.43
C ALA A 980 -6.81 -58.76 8.17
N PRO A 981 -6.41 -60.00 8.54
CA PRO A 981 -7.33 -61.13 8.57
C PRO A 981 -8.35 -60.95 9.72
N GLN A 982 -9.58 -61.42 9.50
CA GLN A 982 -10.72 -61.38 10.44
C GLN A 982 -10.48 -62.13 11.75
#